data_AF-A0A067BLZ4-F1
#
_entry.id   AF-A0A067BLZ4-F1
#
_cell.length_a   1.000
_cell.length_b   1.000
_cell.length_c   1.000
_cell.angle_alpha   90.00
_cell.angle_beta   90.00
_cell.angle_gamma   90.00
#
_symmetry.space_group_name_H-M   'P 1'
#
loop_
_entity.id
_entity.type
_entity.pdbx_description
1 polymer ?
#
loop_
_entity_poly.entity_id
_entity_poly.type
_entity_poly.pdbx_seq_one_letter_code
_entity_poly.pdbx_strand_id
1 'polypeptide(L)'
;MQTSVLAGVLALVLHAMAAVPMCAPIEANIDYWGNDIGRTARKSADDCCADCKATPACRLFVWNDHEGGTCWLKNKMGAKSYSPGAKASVINDITVPNQCSAVEEHVDYWGNDVGRTARASASDCCADCEATPGCRLFVWNGHDGGTCWLKSKQGAKGFYFGAVSATRLPVSDCSIVEDNVDYWGNDIARSARATAENCCDDCKNTPGCQLYVWNAHEGGTCWLKNKKGAKSFAPGAKSATLKATMTPTLSPTTAAPTTAAPTTAAPPTATPTTAAPKTAASDDHGPEDHCSHHCCPTTVAPTHGGSYDCNTDNRGPEDSHPEKTTYNKAIETAMANGNYALFAKIHVNQMTWSEAHNSCVFLYWHRRFLLGFENMLRSLDPSFGCVTIPYFDYVQDSVAFRQNKCKSVSACSSIARELAKPRKSLQWDRDDWTKIAFTPDMSPISIKATVLPSDKAATLADVSSSIEGRVHNSVHNMLGGDMKTAASPKEPMFWSHHALIDLLHTINFECRAKGLPKNDPKVFSSCSVDRRVVGPNSVVNMLEDGTSRNVDETAVTKPWFAGVPNKYYDLSDVTQLGAFSYNYEMSGFLKDMLTNCNNVVTNNREDAVIVDTPHVLTSTHRQDNENERVWQRAMMQLGAASNLTVSDAELEMEKVQTLLYENCFPGTIQDFDPKFKKLMGMENMKSHDLMLLESIQSGANPIKLPLDKWTAINEQTYHCRGDVKVSP
;
A
#
# COMPACT_ATOMS: atom_id res chain seq x y z
N MET A 1 -58.16 -51.58 -32.34
CA MET A 1 -57.73 -50.20 -32.04
C MET A 1 -57.52 -50.13 -30.54
N GLN A 2 -56.26 -50.12 -30.11
CA GLN A 2 -55.85 -50.33 -28.72
C GLN A 2 -56.03 -49.05 -27.88
N THR A 3 -56.56 -49.23 -26.68
CA THR A 3 -56.60 -48.27 -25.58
C THR A 3 -55.31 -48.37 -24.76
N SER A 4 -54.70 -47.24 -24.39
CA SER A 4 -53.74 -47.15 -23.29
C SER A 4 -53.62 -45.70 -22.80
N VAL A 5 -53.85 -45.52 -21.51
CA VAL A 5 -53.64 -44.31 -20.72
C VAL A 5 -52.17 -44.30 -20.27
N LEU A 6 -51.45 -43.19 -20.43
CA LEU A 6 -50.09 -43.04 -19.89
C LEU A 6 -49.91 -41.69 -19.19
N ALA A 7 -49.37 -41.80 -17.98
CA ALA A 7 -49.21 -40.79 -16.96
C ALA A 7 -48.08 -39.78 -17.26
N GLY A 8 -48.23 -38.57 -16.73
CA GLY A 8 -47.22 -37.52 -16.78
C GLY A 8 -46.01 -37.81 -15.89
N VAL A 9 -44.83 -37.46 -16.39
CA VAL A 9 -43.58 -37.37 -15.62
C VAL A 9 -43.05 -35.95 -15.78
N LEU A 10 -43.00 -35.22 -14.67
CA LEU A 10 -42.32 -33.95 -14.51
C LEU A 10 -40.83 -34.26 -14.27
N ALA A 11 -39.97 -33.99 -15.26
CA ALA A 11 -38.53 -34.12 -15.09
C ALA A 11 -37.93 -32.83 -14.50
N LEU A 12 -37.42 -32.92 -13.27
CA LEU A 12 -36.56 -31.92 -12.64
C LEU A 12 -35.25 -31.83 -13.43
N VAL A 13 -34.87 -30.62 -13.86
CA VAL A 13 -33.53 -30.32 -14.37
C VAL A 13 -32.57 -30.27 -13.18
N LEU A 14 -31.74 -31.31 -13.03
CA LEU A 14 -30.54 -31.26 -12.20
C LEU A 14 -29.59 -30.20 -12.79
N HIS A 15 -29.30 -29.14 -12.03
CA HIS A 15 -28.13 -28.32 -12.30
C HIS A 15 -26.88 -29.17 -12.01
N ALA A 16 -26.13 -29.49 -13.05
CA ALA A 16 -24.78 -30.01 -12.90
C ALA A 16 -23.93 -28.94 -12.23
N MET A 17 -23.33 -29.25 -11.07
CA MET A 17 -22.27 -28.43 -10.51
C MET A 17 -21.08 -28.47 -11.47
N ALA A 18 -20.71 -27.32 -12.03
CA ALA A 18 -19.52 -27.20 -12.87
C ALA A 18 -18.27 -27.49 -12.02
N ALA A 19 -17.48 -28.48 -12.42
CA ALA A 19 -16.17 -28.72 -11.83
C ALA A 19 -15.25 -27.51 -12.11
N VAL A 20 -14.49 -27.07 -11.12
CA VAL A 20 -13.45 -26.03 -11.28
C VAL A 20 -12.45 -26.50 -12.36
N PRO A 21 -12.12 -25.66 -13.36
CA PRO A 21 -11.19 -26.06 -14.42
C PRO A 21 -9.80 -26.35 -13.84
N MET A 22 -9.20 -27.45 -14.26
CA MET A 22 -7.93 -27.98 -13.73
C MET A 22 -6.71 -27.06 -13.99
N CYS A 23 -6.82 -26.17 -14.97
CA CYS A 23 -5.81 -25.17 -15.30
C CYS A 23 -6.47 -23.79 -15.42
N ALA A 24 -5.67 -22.76 -15.22
CA ALA A 24 -6.08 -21.39 -15.52
C ALA A 24 -6.41 -21.23 -17.02
N PRO A 25 -7.16 -20.18 -17.40
CA PRO A 25 -7.37 -19.85 -18.81
C PRO A 25 -6.03 -19.75 -19.57
N ILE A 26 -6.00 -20.24 -20.81
CA ILE A 26 -4.79 -20.23 -21.63
C ILE A 26 -4.44 -18.79 -22.01
N GLU A 27 -3.20 -18.41 -21.71
CA GLU A 27 -2.58 -17.18 -22.18
C GLU A 27 -2.06 -17.36 -23.60
N ALA A 28 -2.62 -16.60 -24.55
CA ALA A 28 -2.19 -16.63 -25.94
C ALA A 28 -0.94 -15.78 -26.19
N ASN A 29 -0.06 -16.27 -27.05
CA ASN A 29 1.21 -15.66 -27.47
C ASN A 29 2.23 -15.47 -26.33
N ILE A 30 2.19 -16.33 -25.32
CA ILE A 30 3.06 -16.26 -24.14
C ILE A 30 3.92 -17.52 -24.05
N ASP A 31 5.22 -17.31 -23.85
CA ASP A 31 6.17 -18.32 -23.38
C ASP A 31 6.71 -17.93 -22.00
N TYR A 32 7.05 -18.94 -21.20
CA TYR A 32 7.69 -18.80 -19.91
C TYR A 32 9.07 -19.45 -20.01
N TRP A 33 10.11 -18.63 -20.13
CA TRP A 33 11.42 -19.12 -20.54
C TRP A 33 12.10 -19.97 -19.47
N GLY A 34 12.59 -21.15 -19.86
CA GLY A 34 13.30 -22.10 -19.00
C GLY A 34 12.39 -22.95 -18.09
N ASN A 35 13.01 -23.60 -17.10
CA ASN A 35 12.40 -24.47 -16.09
C ASN A 35 11.63 -25.69 -16.66
N ASP A 36 11.99 -26.13 -17.87
CA ASP A 36 11.45 -27.33 -18.52
C ASP A 36 11.91 -28.58 -17.78
N ILE A 37 10.94 -29.39 -17.33
CA ILE A 37 11.17 -30.68 -16.68
C ILE A 37 10.82 -31.86 -17.60
N GLY A 38 10.22 -31.59 -18.75
CA GLY A 38 9.86 -32.60 -19.73
C GLY A 38 9.06 -31.99 -20.88
N ARG A 39 8.75 -32.81 -21.89
CA ARG A 39 7.84 -32.42 -22.96
C ARG A 39 6.96 -33.58 -23.43
N THR A 40 5.76 -33.26 -23.90
CA THR A 40 4.84 -34.21 -24.53
C THR A 40 4.38 -33.67 -25.89
N ALA A 41 4.04 -34.56 -26.83
CA ALA A 41 3.49 -34.16 -28.12
C ALA A 41 1.96 -34.08 -28.05
N ARG A 42 1.39 -32.91 -28.36
CA ARG A 42 -0.06 -32.65 -28.37
C ARG A 42 -0.44 -31.70 -29.50
N LYS A 43 -1.57 -31.99 -30.15
CA LYS A 43 -2.09 -31.17 -31.26
C LYS A 43 -2.72 -29.86 -30.81
N SER A 44 -3.21 -29.79 -29.57
CA SER A 44 -3.76 -28.57 -28.96
C SER A 44 -3.10 -28.30 -27.61
N ALA A 45 -3.05 -27.02 -27.24
CA ALA A 45 -2.65 -26.56 -25.91
C ALA A 45 -3.63 -27.01 -24.81
N ASP A 46 -4.91 -27.25 -25.16
CA ASP A 46 -5.93 -27.71 -24.21
C ASP A 46 -5.59 -29.09 -23.61
N ASP A 47 -4.85 -29.91 -24.36
CA ASP A 47 -4.46 -31.25 -23.94
C ASP A 47 -3.24 -31.23 -22.98
N CYS A 48 -2.49 -30.13 -22.93
CA CYS A 48 -1.27 -30.03 -22.12
C CYS A 48 -1.53 -29.97 -20.62
N CYS A 49 -2.72 -29.53 -20.21
CA CYS A 49 -3.11 -29.42 -18.81
C CYS A 49 -3.09 -30.78 -18.10
N ALA A 50 -3.63 -31.82 -18.76
CA ALA A 50 -3.64 -33.18 -18.23
C ALA A 50 -2.22 -33.77 -18.14
N ASP A 51 -1.37 -33.48 -19.12
CA ASP A 51 0.02 -33.95 -19.17
C ASP A 51 0.86 -33.34 -18.05
N CYS A 52 0.71 -32.04 -17.82
CA CYS A 52 1.38 -31.36 -16.72
C CYS A 52 0.91 -31.94 -15.38
N LYS A 53 -0.40 -32.13 -15.17
CA LYS A 53 -0.92 -32.76 -13.95
C LYS A 53 -0.38 -34.17 -13.70
N ALA A 54 -0.25 -34.97 -14.74
CA ALA A 54 0.26 -36.33 -14.65
C ALA A 54 1.79 -36.39 -14.41
N THR A 55 2.49 -35.25 -14.55
CA THR A 55 3.95 -35.17 -14.43
C THR A 55 4.34 -34.59 -13.07
N PRO A 56 4.99 -35.38 -12.19
CA PRO A 56 5.44 -34.90 -10.89
C PRO A 56 6.26 -33.61 -11.00
N ALA A 57 6.00 -32.67 -10.09
CA ALA A 57 6.60 -31.33 -10.04
C ALA A 57 6.24 -30.37 -11.19
N CYS A 58 5.37 -30.72 -12.13
CA CYS A 58 4.88 -29.75 -13.11
C CYS A 58 3.89 -28.77 -12.45
N ARG A 59 4.06 -27.47 -12.74
CA ARG A 59 3.25 -26.37 -12.21
C ARG A 59 2.62 -25.52 -13.31
N LEU A 60 3.19 -25.56 -14.52
CA LEU A 60 2.67 -24.90 -15.71
C LEU A 60 3.15 -25.61 -16.97
N PHE A 61 2.51 -25.30 -18.09
CA PHE A 61 2.99 -25.70 -19.41
C PHE A 61 3.05 -24.51 -20.36
N VAL A 62 3.89 -24.64 -21.39
CA VAL A 62 3.85 -23.80 -22.60
C VAL A 62 3.70 -24.72 -23.80
N TRP A 63 2.67 -24.51 -24.60
CA TRP A 63 2.48 -25.20 -25.87
C TRP A 63 2.95 -24.32 -27.03
N ASN A 64 3.63 -24.91 -28.01
CA ASN A 64 3.95 -24.27 -29.28
C ASN A 64 3.89 -25.28 -30.44
N ASP A 65 4.05 -24.79 -31.68
CA ASP A 65 3.95 -25.57 -32.91
C ASP A 65 5.20 -26.43 -33.22
N HIS A 66 6.17 -26.46 -32.32
CA HIS A 66 7.37 -27.28 -32.45
C HIS A 66 7.00 -28.75 -32.68
N GLU A 67 7.61 -29.38 -33.69
CA GLU A 67 7.35 -30.79 -34.09
C GLU A 67 5.87 -31.13 -34.35
N GLY A 68 5.06 -30.14 -34.78
CA GLY A 68 3.63 -30.34 -35.04
C GLY A 68 2.74 -30.22 -33.80
N GLY A 69 3.30 -29.70 -32.70
CA GLY A 69 2.59 -29.43 -31.45
C GLY A 69 3.28 -30.07 -30.25
N THR A 70 3.93 -29.26 -29.41
CA THR A 70 4.68 -29.71 -28.23
C THR A 70 4.23 -28.97 -26.98
N CYS A 71 3.91 -29.69 -25.91
CA CYS A 71 3.75 -29.17 -24.56
C CYS A 71 5.09 -29.23 -23.82
N TRP A 72 5.63 -28.08 -23.48
CA TRP A 72 6.80 -27.92 -22.62
C TRP A 72 6.33 -27.83 -21.17
N LEU A 73 6.60 -28.87 -20.39
CA LEU A 73 6.15 -29.02 -19.00
C LEU A 73 7.17 -28.40 -18.06
N LYS A 74 6.73 -27.52 -17.15
CA LYS A 74 7.65 -26.69 -16.35
C LYS A 74 7.32 -26.77 -14.87
N ASN A 75 8.35 -26.79 -14.02
CA ASN A 75 8.19 -26.84 -12.56
C ASN A 75 8.12 -25.48 -11.88
N LYS A 76 8.49 -24.40 -12.59
CA LYS A 76 8.54 -23.04 -12.09
C LYS A 76 8.25 -22.07 -13.21
N MET A 77 7.47 -21.04 -12.93
CA MET A 77 7.21 -19.97 -13.89
C MET A 77 8.50 -19.18 -14.15
N GLY A 78 8.96 -19.22 -15.40
CA GLY A 78 10.12 -18.47 -15.85
C GLY A 78 9.80 -17.02 -16.18
N ALA A 79 10.76 -16.30 -16.78
CA ALA A 79 10.51 -14.97 -17.30
C ALA A 79 9.45 -15.04 -18.41
N LYS A 80 8.39 -14.25 -18.27
CA LYS A 80 7.32 -14.14 -19.26
C LYS A 80 7.87 -13.43 -20.51
N SER A 81 7.75 -14.08 -21.66
CA SER A 81 8.14 -13.53 -22.95
C SER A 81 6.98 -13.60 -23.94
N TYR A 82 6.88 -12.59 -24.81
CA TYR A 82 5.94 -12.63 -25.90
C TYR A 82 6.50 -13.55 -27.00
N SER A 83 5.76 -14.60 -27.34
CA SER A 83 6.09 -15.54 -28.39
C SER A 83 4.84 -15.83 -29.23
N PRO A 84 4.71 -15.26 -30.44
CA PRO A 84 3.56 -15.48 -31.31
C PRO A 84 3.26 -16.97 -31.51
N GLY A 85 2.01 -17.38 -31.30
CA GLY A 85 1.57 -18.77 -31.44
C GLY A 85 1.78 -19.67 -30.22
N ALA A 86 2.60 -19.25 -29.25
CA ALA A 86 2.75 -19.99 -27.99
C ALA A 86 1.50 -19.85 -27.12
N LYS A 87 1.17 -20.87 -26.35
CA LYS A 87 -0.01 -20.93 -25.49
C LYS A 87 0.38 -21.47 -24.12
N ALA A 88 0.34 -20.64 -23.09
CA ALA A 88 0.76 -21.03 -21.75
C ALA A 88 -0.43 -21.15 -20.81
N SER A 89 -0.36 -22.05 -19.84
CA SER A 89 -1.30 -22.08 -18.73
C SER A 89 -0.67 -22.71 -17.49
N VAL A 90 -1.13 -22.27 -16.32
CA VAL A 90 -0.71 -22.79 -15.02
C VAL A 90 -1.71 -23.82 -14.52
N ILE A 91 -1.22 -24.85 -13.84
CA ILE A 91 -2.09 -25.79 -13.15
C ILE A 91 -2.69 -25.06 -11.94
N ASN A 92 -4.02 -25.12 -11.80
CA ASN A 92 -4.72 -24.62 -10.62
C ASN A 92 -4.50 -25.59 -9.44
N ASP A 93 -3.28 -25.63 -8.92
CA ASP A 93 -2.93 -26.38 -7.72
C ASP A 93 -2.25 -25.44 -6.72
N ILE A 94 -2.97 -24.37 -6.35
CA ILE A 94 -2.76 -23.74 -5.05
C ILE A 94 -3.54 -24.58 -4.04
N THR A 95 -3.04 -25.77 -3.76
CA THR A 95 -3.43 -26.50 -2.55
C THR A 95 -2.74 -25.81 -1.38
N VAL A 96 -3.40 -24.81 -0.80
CA VAL A 96 -3.10 -24.44 0.58
C VAL A 96 -3.43 -25.67 1.44
N PRO A 97 -2.57 -26.06 2.40
CA PRO A 97 -2.88 -27.13 3.32
C PRO A 97 -4.29 -26.97 3.90
N ASN A 98 -5.01 -28.09 4.10
CA ASN A 98 -6.41 -28.19 4.53
C ASN A 98 -6.75 -27.54 5.89
N GLN A 99 -5.79 -26.82 6.49
CA GLN A 99 -5.90 -26.00 7.68
C GLN A 99 -6.26 -24.53 7.41
N CYS A 100 -6.36 -24.08 6.15
CA CYS A 100 -6.84 -22.73 5.80
C CYS A 100 -8.04 -22.75 4.84
N SER A 101 -8.82 -21.67 4.86
CA SER A 101 -9.96 -21.44 3.97
C SER A 101 -9.53 -21.37 2.52
N ALA A 102 -10.52 -21.36 1.61
CA ALA A 102 -10.27 -20.96 0.23
C ALA A 102 -9.57 -19.59 0.21
N VAL A 103 -8.62 -19.44 -0.71
CA VAL A 103 -7.88 -18.19 -0.88
C VAL A 103 -8.77 -17.12 -1.50
N GLU A 104 -8.61 -15.89 -1.03
CA GLU A 104 -9.21 -14.69 -1.59
C GLU A 104 -8.14 -13.94 -2.37
N GLU A 105 -8.27 -13.93 -3.69
CA GLU A 105 -7.36 -13.23 -4.59
C GLU A 105 -7.68 -11.73 -4.63
N HIS A 106 -6.61 -10.93 -4.78
CA HIS A 106 -6.65 -9.47 -4.78
C HIS A 106 -7.22 -8.86 -3.49
N VAL A 107 -7.14 -9.59 -2.38
CA VAL A 107 -7.70 -9.20 -1.09
C VAL A 107 -6.60 -9.11 -0.04
N ASP A 108 -6.50 -7.93 0.58
CA ASP A 108 -5.75 -7.68 1.79
C ASP A 108 -6.69 -7.42 2.98
N TYR A 109 -6.21 -7.69 4.18
CA TYR A 109 -6.91 -7.49 5.45
C TYR A 109 -6.09 -6.58 6.36
N TRP A 110 -6.26 -5.28 6.28
CA TRP A 110 -5.33 -4.32 6.89
C TRP A 110 -5.16 -4.46 8.42
N GLY A 111 -3.90 -4.39 8.86
CA GLY A 111 -3.49 -4.41 10.26
C GLY A 111 -3.59 -5.76 10.97
N ASN A 112 -3.46 -5.73 12.30
CA ASN A 112 -3.49 -6.89 13.21
C ASN A 112 -2.35 -7.90 12.99
N ASP A 113 -1.25 -7.47 12.37
CA ASP A 113 -0.08 -8.31 12.12
C ASP A 113 0.59 -8.73 13.43
N VAL A 114 0.72 -10.04 13.63
CA VAL A 114 1.49 -10.67 14.71
C VAL A 114 2.90 -11.04 14.27
N GLY A 115 3.19 -10.94 12.98
CA GLY A 115 4.49 -11.20 12.40
C GLY A 115 4.45 -11.25 10.88
N ARG A 116 5.60 -11.49 10.25
CA ARG A 116 5.70 -11.74 8.82
C ARG A 116 6.78 -12.76 8.49
N THR A 117 6.62 -13.45 7.38
CA THR A 117 7.60 -14.38 6.82
C THR A 117 7.81 -14.10 5.33
N ALA A 118 9.03 -14.29 4.84
CA ALA A 118 9.31 -14.20 3.41
C ALA A 118 8.95 -15.52 2.72
N ARG A 119 8.07 -15.47 1.72
CA ARG A 119 7.64 -16.64 0.92
C ARG A 119 7.46 -16.24 -0.52
N ALA A 120 7.98 -17.07 -1.43
CA ALA A 120 7.86 -16.85 -2.87
C ALA A 120 6.40 -16.97 -3.38
N SER A 121 5.50 -17.60 -2.62
CA SER A 121 4.09 -17.75 -2.95
C SER A 121 3.19 -17.79 -1.72
N ALA A 122 1.91 -17.49 -1.94
CA ALA A 122 0.87 -17.50 -0.92
C ALA A 122 0.57 -18.90 -0.33
N SER A 123 0.90 -19.97 -1.06
CA SER A 123 0.69 -21.36 -0.65
C SER A 123 1.33 -21.71 0.70
N ASP A 124 2.45 -21.06 0.99
CA ASP A 124 3.28 -21.41 2.15
C ASP A 124 2.87 -20.62 3.40
N CYS A 125 2.08 -19.54 3.23
CA CYS A 125 1.70 -18.65 4.32
C CYS A 125 0.75 -19.30 5.34
N CYS A 126 0.00 -20.32 4.95
CA CYS A 126 -0.88 -21.03 5.88
C CYS A 126 -0.09 -21.79 6.94
N ALA A 127 0.99 -22.45 6.54
CA ALA A 127 1.89 -23.15 7.47
C ALA A 127 2.63 -22.16 8.38
N ASP A 128 2.99 -20.99 7.86
CA ASP A 128 3.61 -19.93 8.66
C ASP A 128 2.65 -19.36 9.70
N CYS A 129 1.38 -19.17 9.32
CA CYS A 129 0.32 -18.78 10.26
C CYS A 129 0.06 -19.87 11.30
N GLU A 130 0.12 -21.15 10.92
CA GLU A 130 0.03 -22.26 11.88
C GLU A 130 1.15 -22.24 12.93
N ALA A 131 2.38 -22.03 12.48
CA ALA A 131 3.54 -22.02 13.36
C ALA A 131 3.61 -20.78 14.25
N THR A 132 2.78 -19.75 14.01
CA THR A 132 2.85 -18.45 14.68
C THR A 132 1.77 -18.32 15.76
N PRO A 133 2.14 -18.30 17.05
CA PRO A 133 1.20 -18.13 18.14
C PRO A 133 0.31 -16.90 17.96
N GLY A 134 -1.01 -17.10 18.03
CA GLY A 134 -1.98 -16.03 17.89
C GLY A 134 -2.36 -15.67 16.45
N CYS A 135 -1.75 -16.27 15.42
CA CYS A 135 -2.17 -16.05 14.03
C CYS A 135 -3.49 -16.78 13.71
N ARG A 136 -4.40 -16.07 13.06
CA ARG A 136 -5.73 -16.54 12.63
C ARG A 136 -5.95 -16.44 11.12
N LEU A 137 -5.21 -15.59 10.41
CA LEU A 137 -5.22 -15.52 8.95
C LEU A 137 -3.88 -15.01 8.44
N PHE A 138 -3.64 -15.15 7.15
CA PHE A 138 -2.51 -14.49 6.48
C PHE A 138 -3.00 -13.63 5.31
N VAL A 139 -2.18 -12.65 4.94
CA VAL A 139 -2.21 -12.02 3.62
C VAL A 139 -0.82 -12.14 3.02
N TRP A 140 -0.73 -12.74 1.85
CA TRP A 140 0.48 -12.73 1.03
C TRP A 140 0.41 -11.59 0.03
N ASN A 141 1.51 -10.88 -0.20
CA ASN A 141 1.63 -9.96 -1.32
C ASN A 141 3.08 -9.92 -1.83
N GLY A 142 3.31 -9.19 -2.93
CA GLY A 142 4.61 -9.11 -3.59
C GLY A 142 5.70 -8.34 -2.83
N HIS A 143 5.44 -7.85 -1.61
CA HIS A 143 6.43 -7.10 -0.82
C HIS A 143 7.70 -7.93 -0.59
N ASP A 144 8.89 -7.32 -0.73
CA ASP A 144 10.21 -7.97 -0.61
C ASP A 144 10.40 -9.24 -1.48
N GLY A 145 9.75 -9.32 -2.65
CA GLY A 145 9.78 -10.51 -3.51
C GLY A 145 8.83 -11.63 -3.07
N GLY A 146 7.95 -11.34 -2.11
CA GLY A 146 6.92 -12.23 -1.59
C GLY A 146 6.94 -12.28 -0.06
N THR A 147 5.91 -11.73 0.58
CA THR A 147 5.79 -11.65 2.04
C THR A 147 4.43 -12.15 2.50
N CYS A 148 4.43 -13.07 3.48
CA CYS A 148 3.24 -13.45 4.25
C CYS A 148 3.13 -12.56 5.49
N TRP A 149 2.09 -11.77 5.54
CA TRP A 149 1.69 -10.97 6.69
C TRP A 149 0.73 -11.79 7.55
N LEU A 150 1.18 -12.21 8.74
CA LEU A 150 0.49 -13.12 9.63
C LEU A 150 -0.33 -12.32 10.63
N LYS A 151 -1.63 -12.57 10.74
CA LYS A 151 -2.56 -11.67 11.42
C LYS A 151 -3.36 -12.35 12.53
N SER A 152 -3.55 -11.65 13.65
CA SER A 152 -4.27 -12.17 14.83
C SER A 152 -5.79 -12.19 14.71
N LYS A 153 -6.35 -11.34 13.85
CA LYS A 153 -7.78 -11.27 13.55
C LYS A 153 -7.96 -10.63 12.18
N GLN A 154 -9.10 -10.92 11.57
CA GLN A 154 -9.45 -10.33 10.28
C GLN A 154 -9.62 -8.83 10.45
N GLY A 155 -8.79 -8.08 9.75
CA GLY A 155 -8.84 -6.62 9.68
C GLY A 155 -9.89 -6.13 8.69
N ALA A 156 -9.86 -4.82 8.38
CA ALA A 156 -10.69 -4.26 7.33
C ALA A 156 -10.32 -4.89 5.98
N LYS A 157 -11.31 -5.42 5.27
CA LYS A 157 -11.11 -6.02 3.94
C LYS A 157 -10.83 -4.91 2.92
N GLY A 158 -9.75 -5.03 2.18
CA GLY A 158 -9.37 -4.10 1.11
C GLY A 158 -8.98 -4.84 -0.16
N PHE A 159 -9.21 -4.19 -1.30
CA PHE A 159 -8.70 -4.65 -2.58
C PHE A 159 -7.22 -4.27 -2.69
N TYR A 160 -6.35 -5.25 -2.89
CA TYR A 160 -4.93 -5.08 -3.20
C TYR A 160 -4.56 -6.10 -4.27
N PHE A 161 -4.35 -5.67 -5.51
CA PHE A 161 -4.17 -6.60 -6.60
C PHE A 161 -2.83 -7.36 -6.48
N GLY A 162 -2.88 -8.68 -6.61
CA GLY A 162 -1.75 -9.58 -6.35
C GLY A 162 -1.62 -10.01 -4.90
N ALA A 163 -2.41 -9.44 -3.97
CA ALA A 163 -2.53 -10.00 -2.63
C ALA A 163 -3.35 -11.29 -2.65
N VAL A 164 -3.01 -12.23 -1.78
CA VAL A 164 -3.73 -13.49 -1.60
C VAL A 164 -3.90 -13.71 -0.11
N SER A 165 -5.14 -13.82 0.36
CA SER A 165 -5.42 -14.00 1.78
C SER A 165 -6.20 -15.27 2.05
N ALA A 166 -6.00 -15.85 3.24
CA ALA A 166 -6.82 -16.96 3.71
C ALA A 166 -6.82 -17.04 5.24
N THR A 167 -7.92 -17.53 5.80
CA THR A 167 -8.13 -17.68 7.25
C THR A 167 -7.83 -19.10 7.69
N ARG A 168 -7.19 -19.28 8.86
CA ARG A 168 -7.03 -20.61 9.46
C ARG A 168 -8.40 -21.19 9.81
N LEU A 169 -8.68 -22.38 9.30
CA LEU A 169 -9.83 -23.17 9.70
C LEU A 169 -9.58 -23.74 11.11
N PRO A 170 -10.61 -23.83 11.97
CA PRO A 170 -10.50 -24.53 13.24
C PRO A 170 -10.13 -26.00 12.96
N VAL A 171 -9.02 -26.48 13.53
CA VAL A 171 -8.64 -27.90 13.42
C VAL A 171 -9.61 -28.71 14.28
N SER A 172 -10.57 -29.38 13.64
CA SER A 172 -11.51 -30.26 14.33
C SER A 172 -11.00 -31.70 14.37
N ASP A 173 -10.91 -32.25 15.59
CA ASP A 173 -10.64 -33.67 15.87
C ASP A 173 -11.76 -34.60 15.36
N CYS A 174 -12.86 -34.02 14.86
CA CYS A 174 -13.96 -34.75 14.24
C CYS A 174 -13.86 -34.74 12.72
N SER A 175 -14.58 -35.67 12.09
CA SER A 175 -14.84 -35.68 10.66
C SER A 175 -15.56 -34.41 10.22
N ILE A 176 -15.60 -34.18 8.90
CA ILE A 176 -16.46 -33.16 8.31
C ILE A 176 -17.90 -33.34 8.83
N VAL A 177 -18.55 -32.24 9.17
CA VAL A 177 -19.92 -32.22 9.67
C VAL A 177 -20.86 -32.63 8.55
N GLU A 178 -21.69 -33.64 8.83
CA GLU A 178 -22.77 -34.08 7.97
C GLU A 178 -24.04 -33.27 8.29
N ASP A 179 -24.47 -32.45 7.34
CA ASP A 179 -25.70 -31.66 7.45
C ASP A 179 -26.95 -32.51 7.21
N ASN A 180 -28.00 -32.21 7.98
CA ASN A 180 -29.30 -32.86 7.98
C ASN A 180 -29.26 -34.37 8.28
N VAL A 181 -28.29 -34.79 9.11
CA VAL A 181 -28.06 -36.19 9.45
C VAL A 181 -28.17 -36.41 10.96
N ASP A 182 -29.03 -37.35 11.34
CA ASP A 182 -29.11 -37.91 12.69
C ASP A 182 -28.71 -39.39 12.71
N TYR A 183 -28.00 -39.79 13.76
CA TYR A 183 -27.64 -41.18 14.04
C TYR A 183 -28.43 -41.65 15.25
N TRP A 184 -29.46 -42.47 15.01
CA TRP A 184 -30.46 -42.79 16.02
C TRP A 184 -29.89 -43.67 17.16
N GLY A 185 -30.19 -43.30 18.41
CA GLY A 185 -29.80 -44.01 19.63
C GLY A 185 -28.33 -43.83 20.06
N ASN A 186 -27.90 -44.66 21.02
CA ASN A 186 -26.54 -44.74 21.57
C ASN A 186 -26.02 -43.48 22.30
N ASP A 187 -26.93 -42.65 22.81
CA ASP A 187 -26.62 -41.46 23.61
C ASP A 187 -26.04 -41.84 24.97
N ILE A 188 -24.87 -41.29 25.29
CA ILE A 188 -24.19 -41.48 26.58
C ILE A 188 -24.16 -40.21 27.43
N ALA A 189 -24.30 -39.04 26.81
CA ALA A 189 -24.37 -37.75 27.47
C ALA A 189 -24.99 -36.72 26.54
N ARG A 190 -25.34 -35.55 27.08
CA ARG A 190 -25.71 -34.37 26.28
C ARG A 190 -25.10 -33.10 26.86
N SER A 191 -24.82 -32.14 26.01
CA SER A 191 -24.38 -30.79 26.38
C SER A 191 -25.21 -29.73 25.65
N ALA A 192 -25.44 -28.59 26.31
CA ALA A 192 -26.12 -27.45 25.69
C ALA A 192 -25.10 -26.62 24.89
N ARG A 193 -25.37 -26.42 23.60
CA ARG A 193 -24.56 -25.60 22.68
C ARG A 193 -25.46 -24.90 21.68
N ALA A 194 -25.34 -23.59 21.56
CA ALA A 194 -26.12 -22.79 20.61
C ALA A 194 -25.91 -23.22 19.14
N THR A 195 -24.76 -23.82 18.83
CA THR A 195 -24.37 -24.25 17.49
C THR A 195 -23.49 -25.52 17.54
N ALA A 196 -23.31 -26.20 16.42
CA ALA A 196 -22.69 -27.52 16.36
C ALA A 196 -21.15 -27.52 16.50
N GLU A 197 -20.50 -26.37 16.34
CA GLU A 197 -19.03 -26.25 16.19
C GLU A 197 -18.28 -26.72 17.44
N ASN A 198 -18.90 -26.61 18.62
CA ASN A 198 -18.30 -27.01 19.90
C ASN A 198 -18.66 -28.45 20.34
N CYS A 199 -19.56 -29.12 19.64
CA CYS A 199 -19.96 -30.48 20.01
C CYS A 199 -18.82 -31.50 19.83
N CYS A 200 -17.84 -31.20 18.98
CA CYS A 200 -16.68 -32.05 18.78
C CYS A 200 -15.81 -32.13 20.04
N ASP A 201 -15.52 -30.98 20.65
CA ASP A 201 -14.74 -30.90 21.89
C ASP A 201 -15.49 -31.54 23.05
N ASP A 202 -16.82 -31.35 23.11
CA ASP A 202 -17.66 -32.00 24.11
C ASP A 202 -17.60 -33.53 23.99
N CYS A 203 -17.64 -34.06 22.77
CA CYS A 203 -17.48 -35.49 22.53
C CYS A 203 -16.07 -35.96 22.90
N LYS A 204 -15.02 -35.25 22.47
CA LYS A 204 -13.62 -35.58 22.80
C LYS A 204 -13.38 -35.67 24.30
N ASN A 205 -13.98 -34.76 25.06
CA ASN A 205 -13.82 -34.69 26.52
C ASN A 205 -14.77 -35.63 27.28
N THR A 206 -15.65 -36.36 26.58
CA THR A 206 -16.59 -37.31 27.18
C THR A 206 -16.08 -38.75 27.01
N PRO A 207 -15.67 -39.44 28.10
CA PRO A 207 -15.15 -40.80 28.01
C PRO A 207 -16.13 -41.74 27.28
N GLY A 208 -15.63 -42.41 26.25
CA GLY A 208 -16.42 -43.36 25.44
C GLY A 208 -17.27 -42.72 24.35
N CYS A 209 -17.24 -41.40 24.16
CA CYS A 209 -17.90 -40.77 23.01
C CYS A 209 -17.11 -41.08 21.73
N GLN A 210 -17.83 -41.37 20.63
CA GLN A 210 -17.28 -41.63 19.31
C GLN A 210 -17.86 -40.71 18.24
N LEU A 211 -19.03 -40.12 18.48
CA LEU A 211 -19.66 -39.15 17.60
C LEU A 211 -20.63 -38.26 18.37
N TYR A 212 -21.02 -37.14 17.76
CA TYR A 212 -22.13 -36.33 18.24
C TYR A 212 -23.19 -36.13 17.16
N VAL A 213 -24.42 -35.84 17.60
CA VAL A 213 -25.46 -35.23 16.78
C VAL A 213 -25.94 -33.96 17.47
N TRP A 214 -25.88 -32.82 16.79
CA TRP A 214 -26.43 -31.56 17.25
C TRP A 214 -27.79 -31.32 16.61
N ASN A 215 -28.75 -30.79 17.38
CA ASN A 215 -30.02 -30.28 16.86
C ASN A 215 -30.51 -29.08 17.68
N ALA A 216 -31.55 -28.41 17.19
CA ALA A 216 -32.12 -27.21 17.82
C ALA A 216 -32.93 -27.47 19.11
N HIS A 217 -32.89 -28.69 19.66
CA HIS A 217 -33.59 -29.01 20.90
C HIS A 217 -33.10 -28.12 22.05
N GLU A 218 -34.03 -27.54 22.82
CA GLU A 218 -33.74 -26.65 23.97
C GLU A 218 -32.81 -25.46 23.64
N GLY A 219 -32.89 -24.92 22.41
CA GLY A 219 -32.04 -23.81 21.96
C GLY A 219 -30.67 -24.25 21.43
N GLY A 220 -30.46 -25.56 21.32
CA GLY A 220 -29.25 -26.18 20.77
C GLY A 220 -28.65 -27.22 21.72
N THR A 221 -28.66 -28.48 21.32
CA THR A 221 -28.18 -29.62 22.14
C THR A 221 -27.25 -30.52 21.34
N CYS A 222 -26.07 -30.83 21.89
CA CYS A 222 -25.20 -31.90 21.41
C CYS A 222 -25.56 -33.21 22.11
N TRP A 223 -25.95 -34.21 21.34
CA TRP A 223 -26.19 -35.57 21.77
C TRP A 223 -24.93 -36.39 21.53
N LEU A 224 -24.23 -36.74 22.61
CA LEU A 224 -22.91 -37.40 22.58
C LEU A 224 -23.12 -38.91 22.60
N LYS A 225 -22.55 -39.63 21.64
CA LYS A 225 -22.88 -41.04 21.39
C LYS A 225 -21.63 -41.92 21.39
N ASN A 226 -21.74 -43.12 21.96
CA ASN A 226 -20.63 -44.08 22.01
C ASN A 226 -20.53 -45.01 20.80
N LYS A 227 -21.52 -45.00 19.91
CA LYS A 227 -21.57 -45.87 18.74
C LYS A 227 -22.41 -45.24 17.65
N LYS A 228 -21.93 -45.35 16.41
CA LYS A 228 -22.64 -44.88 15.22
C LYS A 228 -23.89 -45.74 14.98
N GLY A 229 -25.07 -45.15 15.20
CA GLY A 229 -26.38 -45.78 14.98
C GLY A 229 -26.80 -45.82 13.51
N ALA A 230 -28.06 -46.17 13.24
CA ALA A 230 -28.62 -46.09 11.88
C ALA A 230 -28.67 -44.63 11.42
N LYS A 231 -28.17 -44.37 10.21
CA LYS A 231 -28.21 -43.05 9.58
C LYS A 231 -29.65 -42.71 9.19
N SER A 232 -30.14 -41.56 9.61
CA SER A 232 -31.46 -41.04 9.24
C SER A 232 -31.34 -39.59 8.77
N PHE A 233 -32.26 -39.19 7.87
CA PHE A 233 -32.35 -37.81 7.42
C PHE A 233 -33.18 -37.00 8.42
N ALA A 234 -32.61 -35.95 8.97
CA ALA A 234 -33.24 -35.07 9.95
C ALA A 234 -32.90 -33.61 9.62
N PRO A 235 -33.83 -32.85 9.02
CA PRO A 235 -33.59 -31.45 8.66
C PRO A 235 -33.12 -30.61 9.86
N GLY A 236 -32.00 -29.91 9.69
CA GLY A 236 -31.38 -29.07 10.71
C GLY A 236 -30.47 -29.80 11.71
N ALA A 237 -30.40 -31.14 11.69
CA ALA A 237 -29.43 -31.88 12.50
C ALA A 237 -28.02 -31.80 11.88
N LYS A 238 -26.98 -31.76 12.72
CA LYS A 238 -25.58 -31.71 12.29
C LYS A 238 -24.80 -32.79 13.04
N SER A 239 -24.10 -33.68 12.35
CA SER A 239 -23.40 -34.79 13.02
C SER A 239 -21.96 -34.97 12.54
N ALA A 240 -21.08 -35.44 13.43
CA ALA A 240 -19.70 -35.78 13.08
C ALA A 240 -19.12 -36.83 14.02
N THR A 241 -18.18 -37.62 13.51
CA THR A 241 -17.50 -38.70 14.24
C THR A 241 -16.10 -38.26 14.67
N LEU A 242 -15.66 -38.61 15.87
CA LEU A 242 -14.28 -38.42 16.31
C LEU A 242 -13.33 -39.26 15.44
N LYS A 243 -12.24 -38.65 14.97
CA LYS A 243 -11.19 -39.36 14.23
C LYS A 243 -10.43 -40.28 15.21
N ALA A 244 -10.24 -41.54 14.85
CA ALA A 244 -9.55 -42.51 15.71
C ALA A 244 -8.09 -42.07 15.94
N THR A 245 -7.70 -41.89 17.21
CA THR A 245 -6.31 -41.62 17.58
C THR A 245 -5.53 -42.94 17.56
N MET A 246 -4.48 -43.04 16.73
CA MET A 246 -3.52 -44.13 16.89
C MET A 246 -2.73 -43.90 18.18
N THR A 247 -2.97 -44.72 19.20
CA THR A 247 -2.16 -44.78 20.42
C THR A 247 -0.71 -45.16 20.08
N PRO A 248 0.32 -44.43 20.53
CA PRO A 248 1.71 -44.86 20.39
C PRO A 248 2.02 -45.97 21.39
N THR A 249 2.44 -47.13 20.89
CA THR A 249 2.96 -48.24 21.69
C THR A 249 4.35 -47.87 22.23
N LEU A 250 4.49 -47.81 23.56
CA LEU A 250 5.78 -47.63 24.24
C LEU A 250 6.60 -48.94 24.23
N SER A 251 7.92 -48.83 24.04
CA SER A 251 8.94 -49.80 24.45
C SER A 251 10.31 -49.11 24.60
N PRO A 252 11.26 -49.65 25.39
CA PRO A 252 11.79 -48.92 26.55
C PRO A 252 13.21 -48.34 26.41
N THR A 253 13.42 -47.29 27.22
CA THR A 253 14.60 -46.75 27.91
C THR A 253 15.98 -47.37 27.64
N THR A 254 16.95 -46.49 27.32
CA THR A 254 18.33 -46.59 27.84
C THR A 254 18.77 -45.25 28.44
N ALA A 255 19.33 -45.36 29.64
CA ALA A 255 19.53 -44.30 30.61
C ALA A 255 20.68 -43.33 30.26
N ALA A 256 20.50 -42.08 30.67
CA ALA A 256 21.56 -41.10 30.84
C ALA A 256 22.35 -41.35 32.14
N PRO A 257 23.62 -40.92 32.25
CA PRO A 257 24.23 -40.62 33.52
C PRO A 257 23.98 -39.16 33.90
N THR A 258 23.38 -38.99 35.07
CA THR A 258 23.14 -37.76 35.82
C THR A 258 24.39 -37.18 36.48
N THR A 259 24.20 -35.97 37.03
CA THR A 259 24.90 -35.24 38.12
C THR A 259 25.80 -34.09 37.66
N ALA A 260 25.77 -32.87 38.22
CA ALA A 260 25.07 -32.30 39.37
C ALA A 260 25.05 -30.75 39.27
N ALA A 261 24.03 -30.11 39.85
CA ALA A 261 24.11 -28.77 40.47
C ALA A 261 24.43 -28.98 41.99
N PRO A 262 24.81 -28.00 42.84
CA PRO A 262 24.55 -26.53 42.81
C PRO A 262 25.82 -25.70 43.18
N THR A 263 25.87 -24.37 43.35
CA THR A 263 25.28 -23.54 44.44
C THR A 263 25.68 -22.07 44.29
N THR A 264 24.76 -21.17 44.65
CA THR A 264 24.85 -19.81 45.24
C THR A 264 26.20 -19.06 45.37
N ALA A 265 26.21 -17.76 45.02
CA ALA A 265 26.61 -16.64 45.90
C ALA A 265 26.44 -15.26 45.23
N ALA A 266 26.04 -14.26 46.01
CA ALA A 266 26.15 -12.80 45.77
C ALA A 266 26.91 -12.19 46.98
N PRO A 267 27.18 -10.87 47.10
CA PRO A 267 27.71 -9.82 46.21
C PRO A 267 29.10 -9.29 46.74
N PRO A 268 29.70 -8.15 46.30
CA PRO A 268 29.36 -6.80 46.82
C PRO A 268 29.50 -5.64 45.79
N THR A 269 28.67 -4.59 45.79
CA THR A 269 28.85 -3.25 46.40
C THR A 269 30.19 -2.54 46.16
N ALA A 270 30.19 -1.43 45.39
CA ALA A 270 31.00 -0.23 45.66
C ALA A 270 30.51 0.98 44.83
N THR A 271 30.23 2.09 45.52
CA THR A 271 30.12 3.48 45.03
C THR A 271 31.44 4.19 45.38
N PRO A 272 31.89 5.20 44.60
CA PRO A 272 31.89 6.60 45.10
C PRO A 272 31.58 7.62 43.98
N THR A 273 30.64 8.55 44.10
CA THR A 273 30.66 9.91 44.71
C THR A 273 31.71 10.91 44.17
N THR A 274 31.20 12.12 43.84
CA THR A 274 31.85 13.46 43.69
C THR A 274 32.73 13.68 42.43
N ALA A 275 32.79 14.83 41.74
CA ALA A 275 32.33 16.20 41.99
C ALA A 275 32.14 16.96 40.66
N ALA A 276 31.32 18.01 40.68
CA ALA A 276 31.31 19.09 39.68
C ALA A 276 32.53 20.02 39.84
N PRO A 277 32.89 20.80 38.80
CA PRO A 277 32.91 22.24 38.99
C PRO A 277 32.26 23.04 37.85
N LYS A 278 31.68 24.18 38.24
CA LYS A 278 31.23 25.30 37.40
C LYS A 278 32.39 26.25 37.08
N THR A 279 32.13 27.13 36.11
CA THR A 279 32.80 28.41 35.75
C THR A 279 34.08 28.25 34.91
N ALA A 280 34.42 29.12 33.95
CA ALA A 280 33.99 30.49 33.67
C ALA A 280 34.15 30.82 32.17
N ALA A 281 33.50 31.90 31.76
CA ALA A 281 33.73 32.60 30.50
C ALA A 281 35.09 33.31 30.49
N SER A 282 35.71 33.44 29.31
CA SER A 282 36.56 34.57 28.98
C SER A 282 36.66 34.75 27.47
N ASP A 283 36.34 35.96 27.03
CA ASP A 283 36.71 36.55 25.75
C ASP A 283 38.23 36.53 25.56
N ASP A 284 38.70 36.32 24.31
CA ASP A 284 39.88 37.03 23.83
C ASP A 284 39.92 37.12 22.29
N HIS A 285 40.46 38.24 21.80
CA HIS A 285 40.56 38.67 20.42
C HIS A 285 41.91 38.28 19.77
N GLY A 286 41.86 37.59 18.63
CA GLY A 286 42.83 37.63 17.51
C GLY A 286 44.27 37.10 17.74
N PRO A 287 45.11 36.96 16.69
CA PRO A 287 44.95 37.47 15.33
C PRO A 287 45.12 36.45 14.18
N GLU A 288 44.80 36.97 13.00
CA GLU A 288 44.96 36.51 11.61
C GLU A 288 46.03 35.46 11.30
N ASP A 289 45.64 34.46 10.50
CA ASP A 289 46.57 33.72 9.64
C ASP A 289 45.95 33.45 8.26
N HIS A 290 46.77 33.64 7.24
CA HIS A 290 46.40 33.76 5.83
C HIS A 290 45.99 32.43 5.18
N CYS A 291 44.85 32.40 4.47
CA CYS A 291 44.60 31.40 3.44
C CYS A 291 43.93 32.03 2.20
N SER A 292 44.73 32.25 1.16
CA SER A 292 44.29 32.64 -0.18
C SER A 292 43.80 31.42 -0.97
N HIS A 293 42.67 31.59 -1.68
CA HIS A 293 42.17 30.75 -2.78
C HIS A 293 41.75 29.30 -2.47
N HIS A 294 40.55 29.11 -1.92
CA HIS A 294 39.49 28.18 -2.40
C HIS A 294 38.24 28.39 -1.53
N CYS A 295 37.07 28.49 -2.17
CA CYS A 295 35.79 28.79 -1.51
C CYS A 295 35.44 27.75 -0.43
N CYS A 296 35.50 28.16 0.85
CA CYS A 296 34.76 27.53 1.95
C CYS A 296 33.60 28.46 2.32
N PRO A 297 32.32 28.08 2.13
CA PRO A 297 31.21 28.85 2.68
C PRO A 297 31.17 28.61 4.19
N THR A 298 31.59 29.62 4.97
CA THR A 298 31.51 29.64 6.44
C THR A 298 30.29 30.38 6.96
N THR A 299 29.26 30.59 6.13
CA THR A 299 28.01 31.17 6.61
C THR A 299 27.20 30.12 7.36
N VAL A 300 27.27 30.19 8.69
CA VAL A 300 26.28 29.58 9.59
C VAL A 300 24.89 29.98 9.06
N ALA A 301 24.02 29.01 8.80
CA ALA A 301 22.63 29.31 8.46
C ALA A 301 22.08 30.22 9.57
N PRO A 302 21.34 31.30 9.26
CA PRO A 302 20.80 32.16 10.30
C PRO A 302 19.95 31.28 11.21
N THR A 303 20.41 31.05 12.44
CA THR A 303 19.48 30.74 13.53
C THR A 303 18.46 31.88 13.53
N HIS A 304 17.17 31.59 13.65
CA HIS A 304 16.06 32.56 13.79
C HIS A 304 16.21 33.48 15.04
N GLY A 305 17.37 34.12 15.22
CA GLY A 305 17.67 35.19 16.16
C GLY A 305 17.96 36.51 15.44
N GLY A 306 18.00 36.53 14.11
CA GLY A 306 17.93 37.74 13.30
C GLY A 306 16.48 37.98 12.88
N SER A 307 15.94 39.13 13.27
CA SER A 307 14.58 39.63 13.00
C SER A 307 14.28 39.79 11.50
N TYR A 308 14.07 38.69 10.78
CA TYR A 308 13.32 38.73 9.52
C TYR A 308 11.85 38.53 9.87
N ASP A 309 11.06 39.61 9.78
CA ASP A 309 9.60 39.57 9.92
C ASP A 309 9.01 39.02 8.61
N CYS A 310 9.23 37.73 8.37
CA CYS A 310 8.59 37.02 7.27
C CYS A 310 7.10 36.97 7.58
N ASN A 311 6.26 37.52 6.69
CA ASN A 311 4.79 37.48 6.82
C ASN A 311 4.32 36.02 6.80
N THR A 312 4.45 35.29 7.91
CA THR A 312 4.16 33.86 8.13
C THR A 312 4.79 32.90 7.09
N ASP A 313 5.64 31.97 7.51
CA ASP A 313 6.25 30.92 6.67
C ASP A 313 5.17 29.96 6.10
N ASN A 314 4.44 30.42 5.07
CA ASN A 314 3.35 29.71 4.44
C ASN A 314 3.79 29.14 3.09
N ARG A 315 3.84 27.83 2.99
CA ARG A 315 4.02 27.13 1.71
C ARG A 315 2.72 27.18 0.92
N GLY A 316 2.71 27.91 -0.19
CA GLY A 316 1.58 27.98 -1.11
C GLY A 316 1.83 27.31 -2.46
N PRO A 317 0.79 27.17 -3.30
CA PRO A 317 0.99 26.80 -4.70
C PRO A 317 1.77 27.90 -5.43
N GLU A 318 2.57 27.54 -6.45
CA GLU A 318 3.48 28.51 -7.09
C GLU A 318 2.78 29.78 -7.60
N ASP A 319 1.55 29.67 -8.10
CA ASP A 319 0.80 30.81 -8.65
C ASP A 319 0.38 31.86 -7.60
N SER A 320 0.20 31.47 -6.34
CA SER A 320 -0.08 32.42 -5.25
C SER A 320 1.17 32.81 -4.47
N HIS A 321 2.32 32.19 -4.76
CA HIS A 321 3.52 32.36 -3.96
C HIS A 321 4.14 33.75 -4.19
N PRO A 322 4.13 34.65 -3.18
CA PRO A 322 4.57 36.04 -3.33
C PRO A 322 6.06 36.18 -3.71
N GLU A 323 6.82 35.10 -3.56
CA GLU A 323 8.28 35.05 -3.65
C GLU A 323 8.78 34.18 -4.81
N LYS A 324 7.92 33.81 -5.78
CA LYS A 324 8.29 32.97 -6.94
C LYS A 324 9.61 33.38 -7.60
N THR A 325 9.84 34.68 -7.81
CA THR A 325 11.10 35.18 -8.39
C THR A 325 12.28 34.98 -7.46
N THR A 326 12.09 35.19 -6.16
CA THR A 326 13.11 34.99 -5.11
C THR A 326 13.48 33.51 -4.99
N TYR A 327 12.49 32.61 -4.94
CA TYR A 327 12.72 31.16 -4.93
C TYR A 327 13.53 30.70 -6.15
N ASN A 328 13.15 31.13 -7.36
CA ASN A 328 13.88 30.77 -8.57
C ASN A 328 15.35 31.25 -8.55
N LYS A 329 15.60 32.46 -8.04
CA LYS A 329 16.97 32.98 -7.87
C LYS A 329 17.75 32.20 -6.81
N ALA A 330 17.10 31.79 -5.71
CA ALA A 330 17.73 30.98 -4.69
C ALA A 330 18.16 29.60 -5.24
N ILE A 331 17.29 28.97 -6.03
CA ILE A 331 17.59 27.70 -6.72
C ILE A 331 18.79 27.87 -7.67
N GLU A 332 18.78 28.90 -8.52
CA GLU A 332 19.89 29.19 -9.44
C GLU A 332 21.21 29.43 -8.69
N THR A 333 21.16 30.15 -7.56
CA THR A 333 22.32 30.40 -6.71
C THR A 333 22.82 29.11 -6.04
N ALA A 334 21.93 28.27 -5.55
CA ALA A 334 22.26 26.98 -4.94
C ALA A 334 22.98 26.05 -5.92
N MET A 335 22.53 26.06 -7.18
CA MET A 335 23.11 25.27 -8.27
C MET A 335 24.47 25.81 -8.68
N ALA A 336 24.61 27.13 -8.85
CA ALA A 336 25.88 27.77 -9.17
C ALA A 336 26.96 27.53 -8.10
N ASN A 337 26.56 27.48 -6.83
CA ASN A 337 27.46 27.22 -5.70
C ASN A 337 27.75 25.73 -5.46
N GLY A 338 27.10 24.82 -6.21
CA GLY A 338 27.25 23.36 -6.04
C GLY A 338 26.50 22.76 -4.85
N ASN A 339 25.88 23.58 -4.00
CA ASN A 339 25.09 23.14 -2.83
C ASN A 339 23.92 22.24 -3.23
N TYR A 340 23.29 22.54 -4.38
CA TYR A 340 22.16 21.77 -4.89
C TYR A 340 22.53 20.31 -5.20
N ALA A 341 23.71 20.08 -5.76
CA ALA A 341 24.20 18.74 -6.07
C ALA A 341 24.47 17.89 -4.82
N LEU A 342 24.74 18.54 -3.67
CA LEU A 342 24.93 17.84 -2.40
C LEU A 342 23.64 17.25 -1.86
N PHE A 343 22.50 17.94 -2.02
CA PHE A 343 21.20 17.36 -1.65
C PHE A 343 20.83 16.18 -2.54
N ALA A 344 21.09 16.25 -3.86
CA ALA A 344 20.92 15.09 -4.73
C ALA A 344 21.75 13.88 -4.28
N LYS A 345 22.97 14.10 -3.79
CA LYS A 345 23.83 13.04 -3.24
C LYS A 345 23.26 12.41 -1.96
N ILE A 346 22.71 13.21 -1.05
CA ILE A 346 22.07 12.70 0.17
C ILE A 346 20.94 11.70 -0.18
N HIS A 347 20.14 11.99 -1.20
CA HIS A 347 19.06 11.11 -1.64
C HIS A 347 19.56 9.85 -2.38
N VAL A 348 20.66 9.97 -3.13
CA VAL A 348 21.29 8.84 -3.84
C VAL A 348 21.97 7.85 -2.89
N ASN A 349 22.38 8.29 -1.69
CA ASN A 349 23.12 7.45 -0.74
C ASN A 349 22.35 6.16 -0.39
N GLN A 350 22.94 5.02 -0.75
CA GLN A 350 22.31 3.70 -0.57
C GLN A 350 22.04 3.35 0.90
N MET A 351 22.81 3.88 1.86
CA MET A 351 22.62 3.61 3.29
C MET A 351 21.41 4.35 3.88
N THR A 352 20.90 5.37 3.20
CA THR A 352 19.67 6.09 3.61
C THR A 352 18.51 5.90 2.67
N TRP A 353 18.75 5.32 1.49
CA TRP A 353 17.69 4.90 0.57
C TRP A 353 16.61 4.05 1.27
N SER A 354 17.00 3.16 2.18
CA SER A 354 16.06 2.30 2.92
C SER A 354 15.17 3.04 3.92
N GLU A 355 15.55 4.25 4.34
CA GLU A 355 14.67 5.13 5.14
C GLU A 355 13.91 6.10 4.27
N ALA A 356 14.58 6.65 3.25
CA ALA A 356 13.95 7.53 2.29
C ALA A 356 12.79 6.81 1.59
N HIS A 357 12.92 5.53 1.23
CA HIS A 357 11.93 4.80 0.43
C HIS A 357 11.60 3.40 0.94
N ASN A 358 10.41 2.90 0.57
CA ASN A 358 9.88 1.60 0.94
C ASN A 358 9.91 1.37 2.46
N SER A 359 9.59 2.41 3.20
CA SER A 359 9.78 2.46 4.64
C SER A 359 8.62 3.16 5.34
N CYS A 360 8.41 2.77 6.60
CA CYS A 360 7.49 3.42 7.53
C CYS A 360 7.84 4.88 7.86
N VAL A 361 9.04 5.35 7.48
CA VAL A 361 9.54 6.69 7.82
C VAL A 361 9.72 7.60 6.61
N PHE A 362 9.32 7.14 5.41
CA PHE A 362 9.35 7.88 4.14
C PHE A 362 8.89 9.34 4.29
N LEU A 363 7.69 9.56 4.86
CA LEU A 363 7.10 10.90 5.01
C LEU A 363 7.96 11.83 5.89
N TYR A 364 8.47 11.32 7.01
CA TYR A 364 9.26 12.10 7.95
C TYR A 364 10.68 12.38 7.46
N TRP A 365 11.29 11.39 6.81
CA TRP A 365 12.61 11.55 6.21
C TRP A 365 12.58 12.68 5.17
N HIS A 366 11.58 12.66 4.28
CA HIS A 366 11.39 13.70 3.25
C HIS A 366 11.00 15.07 3.83
N ARG A 367 10.18 15.12 4.89
CA ARG A 367 9.90 16.38 5.61
C ARG A 367 11.17 17.05 6.13
N ARG A 368 12.04 16.29 6.80
CA ARG A 368 13.32 16.81 7.28
C ARG A 368 14.23 17.23 6.12
N PHE A 369 14.20 16.49 5.02
CA PHE A 369 14.97 16.79 3.82
C PHE A 369 14.55 18.14 3.20
N LEU A 370 13.25 18.41 3.12
CA LEU A 370 12.70 19.70 2.69
C LEU A 370 13.16 20.85 3.58
N LEU A 371 13.09 20.69 4.91
CA LEU A 371 13.52 21.73 5.86
C LEU A 371 15.01 22.05 5.72
N GLY A 372 15.86 21.04 5.60
CA GLY A 372 17.29 21.26 5.36
C GLY A 372 17.57 21.97 4.05
N PHE A 373 16.83 21.62 2.99
CA PHE A 373 16.98 22.27 1.69
C PHE A 373 16.51 23.73 1.71
N GLU A 374 15.37 24.00 2.32
CA GLU A 374 14.83 25.34 2.51
C GLU A 374 15.79 26.23 3.31
N ASN A 375 16.37 25.72 4.41
CA ASN A 375 17.40 26.42 5.18
C ASN A 375 18.66 26.70 4.35
N MET A 376 19.08 25.75 3.51
CA MET A 376 20.19 25.96 2.59
C MET A 376 19.89 27.13 1.64
N LEU A 377 18.71 27.17 1.03
CA LEU A 377 18.31 28.29 0.17
C LEU A 377 18.32 29.63 0.91
N ARG A 378 17.71 29.69 2.10
CA ARG A 378 17.67 30.89 2.95
C ARG A 378 19.06 31.39 3.36
N SER A 379 20.05 30.51 3.41
CA SER A 379 21.43 30.84 3.81
C SER A 379 22.29 31.49 2.71
N LEU A 380 21.87 31.45 1.45
CA LEU A 380 22.73 31.86 0.32
C LEU A 380 22.83 33.37 0.15
N ASP A 381 21.76 34.10 0.48
CA ASP A 381 21.68 35.55 0.38
C ASP A 381 20.62 36.08 1.38
N PRO A 382 20.84 37.22 2.05
CA PRO A 382 19.86 37.78 2.99
C PRO A 382 18.48 38.02 2.38
N SER A 383 18.39 38.30 1.07
CA SER A 383 17.12 38.46 0.36
C SER A 383 16.32 37.16 0.22
N PHE A 384 16.93 36.00 0.48
CA PHE A 384 16.27 34.70 0.49
C PHE A 384 15.76 34.29 1.87
N GLY A 385 15.90 35.14 2.89
CA GLY A 385 15.62 34.78 4.29
C GLY A 385 14.20 34.27 4.57
N CYS A 386 13.22 34.63 3.73
CA CYS A 386 11.82 34.20 3.85
C CYS A 386 11.38 33.15 2.83
N VAL A 387 12.31 32.67 1.98
CA VAL A 387 11.98 31.71 0.92
C VAL A 387 11.36 30.45 1.49
N THR A 388 10.19 30.10 0.97
CA THR A 388 9.58 28.79 1.19
C THR A 388 9.51 28.00 -0.12
N ILE A 389 9.45 26.67 -0.02
CA ILE A 389 9.31 25.77 -1.17
C ILE A 389 7.84 25.77 -1.63
N PRO A 390 7.51 26.19 -2.87
CA PRO A 390 6.17 26.07 -3.43
C PRO A 390 5.80 24.60 -3.62
N TYR A 391 4.53 24.24 -3.51
CA TYR A 391 4.08 22.89 -3.85
C TYR A 391 3.50 22.80 -5.27
N PHE A 392 3.72 21.67 -5.95
CA PHE A 392 3.16 21.38 -7.27
C PHE A 392 1.74 20.84 -7.11
N ASP A 393 0.71 21.68 -7.27
CA ASP A 393 -0.71 21.31 -7.12
C ASP A 393 -1.26 20.47 -8.29
N TYR A 394 -0.69 19.28 -8.50
CA TYR A 394 -1.18 18.35 -9.52
C TYR A 394 -2.62 17.87 -9.26
N VAL A 395 -3.16 18.07 -8.05
CA VAL A 395 -4.57 17.76 -7.73
C VAL A 395 -5.49 18.75 -8.43
N GLN A 396 -5.20 20.04 -8.31
CA GLN A 396 -5.93 21.09 -9.01
C GLN A 396 -5.67 21.07 -10.53
N ASP A 397 -4.44 20.78 -10.94
CA ASP A 397 -4.08 20.72 -12.37
C ASP A 397 -4.75 19.52 -13.07
N SER A 398 -4.89 18.38 -12.39
CA SER A 398 -5.61 17.21 -12.94
C SER A 398 -7.11 17.46 -13.13
N VAL A 399 -7.73 18.31 -12.30
CA VAL A 399 -9.12 18.77 -12.48
C VAL A 399 -9.23 19.60 -13.76
N ALA A 400 -8.30 20.53 -13.99
CA ALA A 400 -8.27 21.33 -15.22
C ALA A 400 -8.08 20.46 -16.48
N PHE A 401 -7.19 19.45 -16.38
CA PHE A 401 -6.94 18.47 -17.43
C PHE A 401 -8.23 17.70 -17.80
N ARG A 402 -8.94 17.15 -16.80
CA ARG A 402 -10.17 16.38 -17.04
C ARG A 402 -11.33 17.22 -17.56
N GLN A 403 -11.35 18.50 -17.24
CA GLN A 403 -12.30 19.48 -17.80
C GLN A 403 -11.88 19.97 -19.19
N ASN A 404 -10.88 19.32 -19.82
CA ASN A 404 -10.37 19.60 -21.16
C ASN A 404 -9.90 21.05 -21.36
N LYS A 405 -9.51 21.74 -20.27
CA LYS A 405 -8.95 23.11 -20.33
C LYS A 405 -7.49 23.13 -20.80
N CYS A 406 -6.82 21.99 -20.67
CA CYS A 406 -5.43 21.78 -21.01
C CYS A 406 -5.22 20.28 -21.30
N LYS A 407 -4.17 19.94 -22.06
CA LYS A 407 -3.94 18.56 -22.54
C LYS A 407 -2.61 17.96 -22.10
N SER A 408 -1.83 18.68 -21.29
CA SER A 408 -0.53 18.21 -20.82
C SER A 408 -0.12 18.85 -19.50
N VAL A 409 0.89 18.27 -18.84
CA VAL A 409 1.46 18.76 -17.57
C VAL A 409 1.82 20.23 -17.68
N SER A 410 2.61 20.64 -18.68
CA SER A 410 2.94 22.05 -18.88
C SER A 410 1.72 22.89 -19.28
N ALA A 411 0.74 22.37 -20.01
CA ALA A 411 -0.43 23.15 -20.36
C ALA A 411 -1.34 23.45 -19.15
N CYS A 412 -1.39 22.55 -18.16
CA CYS A 412 -2.19 22.74 -16.96
C CYS A 412 -1.42 23.48 -15.88
N SER A 413 -0.20 23.05 -15.60
CA SER A 413 0.57 23.47 -14.43
C SER A 413 1.49 24.66 -14.68
N SER A 414 1.32 25.69 -13.88
CA SER A 414 2.15 26.91 -13.91
C SER A 414 3.61 26.65 -13.52
N ILE A 415 3.82 25.87 -12.46
CA ILE A 415 5.16 25.46 -12.03
C ILE A 415 5.86 24.65 -13.11
N ALA A 416 5.14 23.74 -13.77
CA ALA A 416 5.70 22.99 -14.88
C ALA A 416 6.10 23.90 -16.05
N ARG A 417 5.28 24.91 -16.40
CA ARG A 417 5.64 25.90 -17.44
C ARG A 417 6.87 26.71 -17.06
N GLU A 418 6.97 27.13 -15.81
CA GLU A 418 8.09 27.94 -15.34
C GLU A 418 9.40 27.16 -15.38
N LEU A 419 9.37 25.94 -14.83
CA LEU A 419 10.54 25.07 -14.76
C LEU A 419 10.92 24.47 -16.11
N ALA A 420 9.98 24.38 -17.06
CA ALA A 420 10.23 23.96 -18.44
C ALA A 420 11.03 24.97 -19.28
N LYS A 421 11.18 26.22 -18.82
CA LYS A 421 11.97 27.23 -19.54
C LYS A 421 13.46 26.82 -19.57
N PRO A 422 14.15 26.90 -20.72
CA PRO A 422 15.56 26.56 -20.82
C PRO A 422 16.42 27.43 -19.89
N ARG A 423 17.23 26.81 -19.03
CA ARG A 423 18.18 27.50 -18.15
C ARG A 423 19.61 27.06 -18.50
N LYS A 424 20.43 28.00 -18.98
CA LYS A 424 21.78 27.72 -19.53
C LYS A 424 22.75 27.11 -18.52
N SER A 425 22.55 27.34 -17.23
CA SER A 425 23.43 26.89 -16.14
C SER A 425 23.06 25.52 -15.57
N LEU A 426 22.02 24.87 -16.08
CA LEU A 426 21.35 23.77 -15.40
C LEU A 426 21.30 22.52 -16.25
N GLN A 427 21.89 21.43 -15.74
CA GLN A 427 21.98 20.14 -16.42
C GLN A 427 21.28 19.07 -15.60
N TRP A 428 20.05 18.75 -16.00
CA TRP A 428 19.29 17.57 -15.59
C TRP A 428 18.57 17.02 -16.82
N ASP A 429 18.25 15.74 -16.79
CA ASP A 429 17.43 15.10 -17.82
C ASP A 429 15.95 15.25 -17.48
N ARG A 430 15.11 15.55 -18.47
CA ARG A 430 13.67 15.76 -18.29
C ARG A 430 12.92 15.40 -19.57
N ASP A 431 11.80 14.70 -19.39
CA ASP A 431 10.89 14.43 -20.50
C ASP A 431 10.16 15.72 -20.96
N ASP A 432 9.64 15.70 -22.17
CA ASP A 432 8.91 16.83 -22.75
C ASP A 432 7.50 16.95 -22.14
N TRP A 433 7.38 17.69 -21.03
CA TRP A 433 6.12 17.91 -20.31
C TRP A 433 5.02 18.60 -21.14
N THR A 434 5.31 19.09 -22.34
CA THR A 434 4.26 19.55 -23.27
C THR A 434 3.48 18.40 -23.90
N LYS A 435 4.01 17.17 -23.82
CA LYS A 435 3.44 15.94 -24.40
C LYS A 435 2.95 14.93 -23.35
N ILE A 436 3.21 15.18 -22.06
CA ILE A 436 2.86 14.27 -20.98
C ILE A 436 1.47 14.62 -20.43
N ALA A 437 0.60 13.62 -20.28
CA ALA A 437 -0.73 13.75 -19.67
C ALA A 437 -0.71 13.42 -18.16
N PHE A 438 -1.70 13.94 -17.42
CA PHE A 438 -1.91 13.54 -16.02
C PHE A 438 -2.49 12.12 -15.94
N THR A 439 -2.17 11.40 -14.86
CA THR A 439 -2.68 10.05 -14.58
C THR A 439 -3.85 10.08 -13.57
N PRO A 440 -4.67 9.02 -13.50
CA PRO A 440 -5.75 8.94 -12.51
C PRO A 440 -5.32 9.06 -11.04
N ASP A 441 -4.11 8.62 -10.67
CA ASP A 441 -3.59 8.73 -9.30
C ASP A 441 -3.53 10.17 -8.75
N MET A 442 -3.49 11.18 -9.63
CA MET A 442 -3.42 12.60 -9.26
C MET A 442 -4.79 13.23 -9.07
N SER A 443 -5.86 12.47 -9.29
CA SER A 443 -7.22 12.99 -9.18
C SER A 443 -7.65 13.19 -7.72
N PRO A 444 -8.62 14.08 -7.45
CA PRO A 444 -9.24 14.25 -6.15
C PRO A 444 -9.69 12.93 -5.47
N ILE A 445 -10.37 12.03 -6.18
CA ILE A 445 -10.86 10.77 -5.59
C ILE A 445 -9.70 9.83 -5.25
N SER A 446 -8.69 9.73 -6.11
CA SER A 446 -7.48 8.92 -5.87
C SER A 446 -6.65 9.46 -4.71
N ILE A 447 -6.51 10.79 -4.62
CA ILE A 447 -5.82 11.47 -3.52
C ILE A 447 -6.57 11.24 -2.21
N LYS A 448 -7.90 11.37 -2.20
CA LYS A 448 -8.70 11.04 -1.00
C LYS A 448 -8.52 9.58 -0.60
N ALA A 449 -8.65 8.65 -1.55
CA ALA A 449 -8.50 7.23 -1.29
C ALA A 449 -7.11 6.87 -0.73
N THR A 450 -6.08 7.61 -1.12
CA THR A 450 -4.70 7.45 -0.68
C THR A 450 -4.46 8.04 0.72
N VAL A 451 -4.99 9.24 0.98
CA VAL A 451 -4.62 10.04 2.17
C VAL A 451 -5.63 9.92 3.30
N LEU A 452 -6.92 9.86 2.99
CA LEU A 452 -8.03 9.78 3.94
C LEU A 452 -9.00 8.65 3.55
N PRO A 453 -8.53 7.38 3.42
CA PRO A 453 -9.41 6.28 3.11
C PRO A 453 -10.49 6.14 4.20
N SER A 454 -11.73 5.91 3.78
CA SER A 454 -12.89 5.87 4.68
C SER A 454 -12.76 4.79 5.77
N ASP A 455 -12.26 3.59 5.44
CA ASP A 455 -12.15 2.46 6.39
C ASP A 455 -10.87 1.62 6.27
N LYS A 456 -9.83 2.13 5.57
CA LYS A 456 -8.68 1.28 5.16
C LYS A 456 -7.37 1.53 5.91
N ALA A 457 -7.11 2.76 6.39
CA ALA A 457 -5.83 3.06 7.04
C ALA A 457 -5.92 2.86 8.56
N ALA A 458 -5.13 1.93 9.10
CA ALA A 458 -5.06 1.67 10.53
C ALA A 458 -3.92 2.46 11.22
N THR A 459 -2.87 2.78 10.46
CA THR A 459 -1.64 3.41 10.95
C THR A 459 -1.09 4.45 9.97
N LEU A 460 -0.16 5.29 10.42
CA LEU A 460 0.59 6.17 9.53
C LEU A 460 1.41 5.37 8.50
N ALA A 461 1.92 4.20 8.87
CA ALA A 461 2.70 3.37 7.94
C ALA A 461 1.85 2.94 6.72
N ASP A 462 0.57 2.62 6.92
CA ASP A 462 -0.36 2.29 5.83
C ASP A 462 -0.54 3.47 4.88
N VAL A 463 -0.76 4.67 5.43
CA VAL A 463 -0.91 5.91 4.65
C VAL A 463 0.39 6.27 3.95
N SER A 464 1.53 6.17 4.62
CA SER A 464 2.86 6.41 4.06
C SER A 464 3.13 5.51 2.87
N SER A 465 2.88 4.20 3.03
CA SER A 465 3.05 3.23 1.95
C SER A 465 2.09 3.49 0.78
N SER A 466 0.86 3.92 1.05
CA SER A 466 -0.10 4.27 0.00
C SER A 466 0.30 5.54 -0.75
N ILE A 467 0.77 6.57 -0.05
CA ILE A 467 1.24 7.82 -0.67
C ILE A 467 2.47 7.54 -1.54
N GLU A 468 3.46 6.81 -1.01
CA GLU A 468 4.68 6.45 -1.72
C GLU A 468 4.38 5.60 -2.96
N GLY A 469 3.67 4.49 -2.76
CA GLY A 469 3.39 3.49 -3.82
C GLY A 469 2.45 3.98 -4.92
N ARG A 470 1.66 5.02 -4.66
CA ARG A 470 0.72 5.62 -5.62
C ARG A 470 1.20 6.98 -6.11
N VAL A 471 0.64 8.06 -5.57
CA VAL A 471 0.78 9.41 -6.12
C VAL A 471 2.23 9.88 -6.20
N HIS A 472 3.07 9.55 -5.21
CA HIS A 472 4.51 9.86 -5.26
C HIS A 472 5.18 9.18 -6.47
N ASN A 473 5.10 7.86 -6.54
CA ASN A 473 5.72 7.08 -7.62
C ASN A 473 5.14 7.44 -9.00
N SER A 474 3.83 7.70 -9.08
CA SER A 474 3.14 8.09 -10.31
C SER A 474 3.61 9.45 -10.83
N VAL A 475 3.86 10.43 -9.95
CA VAL A 475 4.40 11.74 -10.38
C VAL A 475 5.87 11.63 -10.79
N HIS A 476 6.69 10.91 -10.04
CA HIS A 476 8.08 10.63 -10.42
C HIS A 476 8.17 9.95 -11.80
N ASN A 477 7.35 8.93 -12.03
CA ASN A 477 7.28 8.22 -13.31
C ASN A 477 6.74 9.10 -14.45
N MET A 478 5.69 9.87 -14.20
CA MET A 478 5.08 10.78 -15.19
C MET A 478 6.05 11.87 -15.65
N LEU A 479 6.79 12.49 -14.73
CA LEU A 479 7.68 13.62 -15.06
C LEU A 479 8.94 13.19 -15.82
N GLY A 480 9.34 11.92 -15.73
CA GLY A 480 10.39 11.35 -16.57
C GLY A 480 11.81 11.87 -16.27
N GLY A 481 12.77 11.57 -17.15
CA GLY A 481 14.18 11.95 -16.97
C GLY A 481 14.76 11.61 -15.58
N ASP A 482 15.45 12.57 -14.96
CA ASP A 482 16.04 12.42 -13.63
C ASP A 482 14.99 12.15 -12.54
N MET A 483 13.74 12.59 -12.71
CA MET A 483 12.65 12.30 -11.76
C MET A 483 12.36 10.80 -11.63
N LYS A 484 12.80 9.94 -12.55
CA LYS A 484 12.68 8.47 -12.43
C LYS A 484 13.87 7.80 -11.75
N THR A 485 14.79 8.56 -11.17
CA THR A 485 16.05 8.03 -10.64
C THR A 485 16.25 8.41 -9.19
N ALA A 486 17.18 7.75 -8.50
CA ALA A 486 17.59 8.17 -7.16
C ALA A 486 18.19 9.58 -7.13
N ALA A 487 18.59 10.11 -8.28
CA ALA A 487 19.08 11.47 -8.44
C ALA A 487 17.97 12.49 -8.74
N SER A 488 16.68 12.14 -8.55
CA SER A 488 15.54 13.02 -8.76
C SER A 488 15.66 14.41 -8.12
N PRO A 489 16.32 14.63 -6.96
CA PRO A 489 16.47 15.98 -6.44
C PRO A 489 17.31 16.91 -7.32
N LYS A 490 18.04 16.40 -8.33
CA LYS A 490 18.70 17.21 -9.37
C LYS A 490 17.70 18.07 -10.15
N GLU A 491 16.46 17.61 -10.25
CA GLU A 491 15.39 18.25 -10.99
C GLU A 491 14.59 19.15 -10.02
N PRO A 492 14.39 20.46 -10.30
CA PRO A 492 13.72 21.40 -9.38
C PRO A 492 12.28 21.08 -8.97
N MET A 493 11.51 20.40 -9.83
CA MET A 493 10.16 19.92 -9.56
C MET A 493 10.15 18.89 -8.42
N PHE A 494 11.26 18.19 -8.14
CA PHE A 494 11.36 17.27 -7.01
C PHE A 494 10.92 17.93 -5.70
N TRP A 495 11.45 19.11 -5.40
CA TRP A 495 11.17 19.83 -4.16
C TRP A 495 9.70 20.22 -4.04
N SER A 496 9.10 20.60 -5.17
CA SER A 496 7.71 21.05 -5.20
C SER A 496 6.72 19.88 -5.19
N HIS A 497 7.11 18.76 -5.82
CA HIS A 497 6.40 17.50 -5.70
C HIS A 497 6.40 17.02 -4.24
N HIS A 498 7.57 16.97 -3.60
CA HIS A 498 7.70 16.53 -2.21
C HIS A 498 7.08 17.51 -1.21
N ALA A 499 7.00 18.81 -1.52
CA ALA A 499 6.22 19.76 -0.75
C ALA A 499 4.71 19.45 -0.78
N LEU A 500 4.17 18.93 -1.90
CA LEU A 500 2.78 18.44 -1.92
C LEU A 500 2.65 17.10 -1.19
N ILE A 501 3.60 16.17 -1.32
CA ILE A 501 3.59 14.92 -0.52
C ILE A 501 3.55 15.22 0.97
N ASP A 502 4.34 16.20 1.42
CA ASP A 502 4.35 16.67 2.80
C ASP A 502 3.03 17.33 3.22
N LEU A 503 2.39 18.08 2.34
CA LEU A 503 1.05 18.63 2.54
C LEU A 503 -0.01 17.52 2.67
N LEU A 504 0.03 16.48 1.83
CA LEU A 504 -0.90 15.35 1.92
C LEU A 504 -0.77 14.65 3.28
N HIS A 505 0.44 14.45 3.76
CA HIS A 505 0.67 13.94 5.10
C HIS A 505 0.18 14.90 6.19
N THR A 506 0.37 16.20 6.03
CA THR A 506 -0.16 17.22 6.96
C THR A 506 -1.68 17.15 7.06
N ILE A 507 -2.39 17.01 5.93
CA ILE A 507 -3.85 16.80 5.90
C ILE A 507 -4.24 15.53 6.66
N ASN A 508 -3.52 14.42 6.44
CA ASN A 508 -3.77 13.18 7.18
C ASN A 508 -3.57 13.37 8.70
N PHE A 509 -2.47 14.00 9.10
CA PHE A 509 -2.14 14.25 10.49
C PHE A 509 -3.22 15.09 11.18
N GLU A 510 -3.61 16.22 10.58
CA GLU A 510 -4.65 17.11 11.09
C GLU A 510 -5.99 16.39 11.27
N CYS A 511 -6.38 15.55 10.31
CA CYS A 511 -7.65 14.83 10.34
C CYS A 511 -7.66 13.58 11.25
N ARG A 512 -6.52 12.89 11.41
CA ARG A 512 -6.49 11.53 11.98
C ARG A 512 -5.60 11.38 13.20
N ALA A 513 -4.64 12.27 13.42
CA ALA A 513 -3.56 12.09 14.38
C ALA A 513 -3.37 13.27 15.35
N LYS A 514 -3.84 14.47 15.01
CA LYS A 514 -3.70 15.67 15.84
C LYS A 514 -4.30 15.45 17.24
N GLY A 515 -3.53 15.78 18.26
CA GLY A 515 -3.89 15.59 19.66
C GLY A 515 -3.73 14.17 20.20
N LEU A 516 -3.34 13.18 19.38
CA LEU A 516 -3.06 11.83 19.86
C LEU A 516 -1.67 11.71 20.53
N PRO A 517 -1.46 10.71 21.40
CA PRO A 517 -0.17 10.45 22.02
C PRO A 517 0.93 10.13 21.00
N LYS A 518 2.20 10.40 21.38
CA LYS A 518 3.37 10.23 20.52
C LYS A 518 3.54 8.85 19.90
N ASN A 519 3.10 7.83 20.62
CA ASN A 519 3.21 6.41 20.27
C ASN A 519 1.90 5.85 19.71
N ASP A 520 0.90 6.68 19.43
CA ASP A 520 -0.29 6.22 18.72
C ASP A 520 0.12 5.79 17.30
N PRO A 521 -0.34 4.62 16.80
CA PRO A 521 0.01 4.15 15.48
C PRO A 521 -0.33 5.09 14.31
N LYS A 522 -1.28 6.03 14.51
CA LYS A 522 -1.63 7.07 13.53
C LYS A 522 -0.67 8.26 13.54
N VAL A 523 0.11 8.41 14.60
CA VAL A 523 1.20 9.39 14.69
C VAL A 523 2.51 8.73 14.31
N PHE A 524 2.89 7.64 14.98
CA PHE A 524 4.08 6.88 14.66
C PHE A 524 4.00 5.46 15.21
N SER A 525 4.27 4.46 14.35
CA SER A 525 4.45 3.08 14.77
C SER A 525 5.92 2.69 14.66
N SER A 526 6.47 2.04 15.70
CA SER A 526 7.80 1.48 15.59
C SER A 526 7.83 0.39 14.51
N CYS A 527 8.90 0.35 13.73
CA CYS A 527 9.02 -0.48 12.55
C CYS A 527 10.47 -0.92 12.34
N SER A 528 10.72 -1.75 11.33
CA SER A 528 12.07 -2.16 10.98
C SER A 528 12.46 -1.55 9.64
N VAL A 529 13.59 -0.85 9.60
CA VAL A 529 14.22 -0.35 8.38
C VAL A 529 15.61 -0.98 8.28
N ASP A 530 15.87 -1.73 7.20
CA ASP A 530 17.12 -2.49 7.01
C ASP A 530 17.59 -3.24 8.27
N ARG A 531 16.68 -4.02 8.87
CA ARG A 531 16.87 -4.78 10.12
C ARG A 531 17.12 -3.94 11.38
N ARG A 532 17.15 -2.61 11.29
CA ARG A 532 17.19 -1.68 12.43
C ARG A 532 15.78 -1.39 12.91
N VAL A 533 15.55 -1.54 14.22
CA VAL A 533 14.30 -1.09 14.84
C VAL A 533 14.32 0.44 14.91
N VAL A 534 13.35 1.06 14.24
CA VAL A 534 13.14 2.50 14.23
C VAL A 534 11.91 2.81 15.08
N GLY A 535 12.11 3.61 16.12
CA GLY A 535 11.07 4.06 17.03
C GLY A 535 10.85 5.57 16.95
N PRO A 536 9.87 6.12 17.70
CA PRO A 536 9.51 7.53 17.63
C PRO A 536 10.66 8.48 18.02
N ASN A 537 11.56 8.03 18.89
CA ASN A 537 12.73 8.80 19.35
C ASN A 537 14.02 8.50 18.56
N SER A 538 13.96 7.60 17.57
CA SER A 538 15.12 7.30 16.73
C SER A 538 15.51 8.54 15.92
N VAL A 539 16.81 8.79 15.82
CA VAL A 539 17.35 9.84 14.96
C VAL A 539 17.17 9.43 13.50
N VAL A 540 16.72 10.38 12.68
CA VAL A 540 16.58 10.26 11.22
C VAL A 540 17.95 9.97 10.62
N ASN A 541 18.12 8.85 9.92
CA ASN A 541 19.36 8.54 9.24
C ASN A 541 19.38 9.21 7.87
N MET A 542 20.09 10.34 7.77
CA MET A 542 20.25 11.11 6.55
C MET A 542 21.75 11.33 6.37
N LEU A 543 22.35 10.67 5.38
CA LEU A 543 23.80 10.54 5.23
C LEU A 543 24.21 11.18 3.92
N GLU A 544 25.35 11.88 3.93
CA GLU A 544 25.97 12.39 2.71
C GLU A 544 26.60 11.24 1.93
N ASP A 545 26.46 11.23 0.59
CA ASP A 545 27.04 10.21 -0.29
C ASP A 545 28.55 10.04 -0.08
N GLY A 546 28.99 8.79 0.01
CA GLY A 546 30.39 8.44 0.31
C GLY A 546 30.79 8.62 1.78
N THR A 547 29.87 8.98 2.68
CA THR A 547 30.14 9.08 4.13
C THR A 547 29.22 8.17 4.95
N SER A 548 29.69 7.75 6.13
CA SER A 548 28.85 7.10 7.15
C SER A 548 28.40 8.07 8.24
N ARG A 549 28.47 9.38 7.98
CA ARG A 549 28.13 10.44 8.96
C ARG A 549 26.80 11.06 8.62
N ASN A 550 26.01 11.33 9.65
CA ASN A 550 24.73 12.03 9.50
C ASN A 550 24.97 13.48 9.06
N VAL A 551 24.01 14.06 8.34
CA VAL A 551 24.01 15.48 7.96
C VAL A 551 24.11 16.42 9.17
N ASP A 552 23.73 15.96 10.37
CA ASP A 552 23.96 16.69 11.63
C ASP A 552 25.45 16.84 12.00
N GLU A 553 26.32 16.01 11.43
CA GLU A 553 27.73 15.88 11.80
C GLU A 553 28.70 16.35 10.71
N THR A 554 28.29 16.39 9.43
CA THR A 554 29.19 16.79 8.34
C THR A 554 29.34 18.31 8.30
N ALA A 555 30.57 18.81 8.18
CA ALA A 555 30.85 20.25 8.28
C ALA A 555 30.07 21.10 7.27
N VAL A 556 29.80 20.55 6.07
CA VAL A 556 29.09 21.25 5.00
C VAL A 556 27.60 21.33 5.26
N THR A 557 26.97 20.24 5.72
CA THR A 557 25.50 20.17 5.86
C THR A 557 24.99 20.52 7.25
N LYS A 558 25.84 20.36 8.28
CA LYS A 558 25.52 20.69 9.67
C LYS A 558 24.91 22.08 9.85
N PRO A 559 25.40 23.16 9.20
CA PRO A 559 24.76 24.47 9.31
C PRO A 559 23.29 24.47 8.85
N TRP A 560 22.94 23.71 7.82
CA TRP A 560 21.58 23.70 7.25
C TRP A 560 20.58 22.86 8.05
N PHE A 561 21.07 21.86 8.77
CA PHE A 561 20.25 21.00 9.63
C PHE A 561 20.32 21.39 11.12
N ALA A 562 21.15 22.37 11.49
CA ALA A 562 21.29 22.81 12.86
C ALA A 562 19.94 23.29 13.43
N GLY A 563 19.49 22.62 14.50
CA GLY A 563 18.23 22.93 15.18
C GLY A 563 16.99 22.32 14.54
N VAL A 564 17.07 21.82 13.30
CA VAL A 564 15.95 21.11 12.67
C VAL A 564 15.67 19.84 13.48
N PRO A 565 14.41 19.56 13.87
CA PRO A 565 14.08 18.33 14.58
C PRO A 565 14.61 17.10 13.85
N ASN A 566 15.32 16.23 14.56
CA ASN A 566 15.99 15.07 13.97
C ASN A 566 15.50 13.73 14.51
N LYS A 567 14.43 13.71 15.31
CA LYS A 567 13.70 12.50 15.69
C LYS A 567 12.39 12.42 14.93
N TYR A 568 11.98 11.23 14.51
CA TYR A 568 10.77 11.08 13.67
C TYR A 568 9.52 11.67 14.29
N TYR A 569 9.29 11.45 15.59
CA TYR A 569 8.11 12.01 16.24
C TYR A 569 8.13 13.54 16.26
N ASP A 570 9.29 14.16 16.45
CA ASP A 570 9.41 15.62 16.51
C ASP A 570 9.15 16.29 15.14
N LEU A 571 8.96 15.49 14.08
CA LEU A 571 8.58 15.92 12.73
C LEU A 571 7.08 15.69 12.43
N SER A 572 6.29 15.21 13.40
CA SER A 572 4.87 14.85 13.21
C SER A 572 3.97 16.02 12.82
N ASP A 573 4.10 17.14 13.52
CA ASP A 573 3.27 18.32 13.37
C ASP A 573 4.10 19.48 12.80
N VAL A 574 3.79 19.90 11.57
CA VAL A 574 4.51 21.00 10.89
C VAL A 574 4.36 22.34 11.61
N THR A 575 3.34 22.48 12.45
CA THR A 575 3.05 23.69 13.22
C THR A 575 3.79 23.73 14.56
N GLN A 576 4.47 22.64 14.93
CA GLN A 576 5.18 22.46 16.21
C GLN A 576 6.63 22.00 16.02
N LEU A 577 7.33 22.56 15.03
CA LEU A 577 8.75 22.28 14.76
C LEU A 577 9.71 23.31 15.37
N GLY A 578 9.23 24.09 16.35
CA GLY A 578 9.98 25.20 16.94
C GLY A 578 10.18 26.33 15.93
N ALA A 579 11.43 26.79 15.77
CA ALA A 579 11.77 27.85 14.83
C ALA A 579 11.57 27.47 13.35
N PHE A 580 11.38 26.19 13.06
CA PHE A 580 11.18 25.66 11.70
C PHE A 580 9.72 25.33 11.40
N SER A 581 8.79 25.83 12.22
CA SER A 581 7.36 25.59 12.01
C SER A 581 6.88 26.37 10.79
N TYR A 582 6.03 25.74 9.98
CA TYR A 582 5.47 26.34 8.78
C TYR A 582 4.00 25.95 8.62
N ASN A 583 3.29 26.72 7.81
CA ASN A 583 1.90 26.43 7.45
C ASN A 583 1.79 26.17 5.95
N TYR A 584 0.67 25.59 5.54
CA TYR A 584 0.31 25.51 4.14
C TYR A 584 -0.82 26.49 3.81
N GLU A 585 -0.72 27.12 2.64
CA GLU A 585 -1.86 27.76 2.00
C GLU A 585 -2.57 26.73 1.12
N MET A 586 -3.82 26.41 1.46
CA MET A 586 -4.62 25.41 0.76
C MET A 586 -5.86 26.03 0.13
N SER A 587 -6.22 25.51 -1.03
CA SER A 587 -7.37 25.95 -1.78
C SER A 587 -8.04 24.75 -2.49
N GLY A 588 -9.22 24.95 -3.08
CA GLY A 588 -9.89 23.90 -3.87
C GLY A 588 -10.11 22.61 -3.08
N PHE A 589 -9.74 21.48 -3.69
CA PHE A 589 -9.96 20.15 -3.11
C PHE A 589 -9.09 19.86 -1.88
N LEU A 590 -7.83 20.31 -1.86
CA LEU A 590 -6.93 20.11 -0.72
C LEU A 590 -7.47 20.79 0.54
N LYS A 591 -8.05 21.99 0.39
CA LYS A 591 -8.80 22.65 1.46
C LYS A 591 -9.96 21.79 1.94
N ASP A 592 -10.77 21.24 1.03
CA ASP A 592 -11.92 20.43 1.42
C ASP A 592 -11.51 19.18 2.18
N MET A 593 -10.39 18.57 1.80
CA MET A 593 -9.83 17.42 2.51
C MET A 593 -9.54 17.76 3.96
N LEU A 594 -8.88 18.90 4.20
CA LEU A 594 -8.61 19.35 5.55
C LEU A 594 -9.89 19.68 6.33
N THR A 595 -10.83 20.43 5.73
CA THR A 595 -12.02 20.92 6.45
C THR A 595 -13.13 19.87 6.62
N ASN A 596 -13.13 18.80 5.85
CA ASN A 596 -14.22 17.81 5.89
C ASN A 596 -13.72 16.41 6.25
N CYS A 597 -12.42 16.15 6.21
CA CYS A 597 -11.79 14.87 6.52
C CYS A 597 -12.45 13.67 5.83
N ASN A 598 -13.37 12.96 6.48
CA ASN A 598 -14.07 11.81 5.88
C ASN A 598 -15.17 12.24 4.91
N ASN A 599 -15.73 13.44 5.10
CA ASN A 599 -16.95 13.91 4.45
C ASN A 599 -16.70 14.69 3.14
N VAL A 600 -15.47 14.66 2.63
CA VAL A 600 -15.02 15.47 1.46
C VAL A 600 -15.92 15.31 0.24
N VAL A 601 -16.49 14.12 0.04
CA VAL A 601 -17.25 13.73 -1.16
C VAL A 601 -18.77 13.80 -0.92
N THR A 602 -19.23 13.85 0.33
CA THR A 602 -20.65 13.70 0.70
C THR A 602 -21.42 15.02 0.82
N ASN A 603 -20.72 16.16 0.85
CA ASN A 603 -21.19 17.46 1.36
C ASN A 603 -22.69 17.79 1.22
N ASN A 604 -23.39 17.65 2.35
CA ASN A 604 -24.17 18.75 2.92
C ASN A 604 -23.20 19.68 3.68
N ARG A 605 -23.38 20.99 3.55
CA ARG A 605 -22.51 22.03 4.16
C ARG A 605 -22.48 21.98 5.70
N GLU A 606 -23.39 21.24 6.31
CA GLU A 606 -23.53 21.05 7.76
C GLU A 606 -22.55 20.02 8.34
N ASP A 607 -21.89 19.21 7.48
CA ASP A 607 -20.98 18.13 7.89
C ASP A 607 -19.48 18.53 7.91
N ALA A 608 -19.18 19.82 7.73
CA ALA A 608 -17.82 20.32 7.79
C ALA A 608 -17.27 20.21 9.22
N VAL A 609 -16.16 19.47 9.37
CA VAL A 609 -15.42 19.41 10.63
C VAL A 609 -14.56 20.66 10.67
N ILE A 610 -14.97 21.67 11.42
CA ILE A 610 -14.13 22.86 11.60
C ILE A 610 -12.83 22.41 12.27
N VAL A 611 -11.77 22.23 11.48
CA VAL A 611 -10.42 22.00 11.98
C VAL A 611 -9.87 23.35 12.39
N ASP A 612 -9.66 23.54 13.69
CA ASP A 612 -8.90 24.67 14.21
C ASP A 612 -7.44 24.48 13.77
N THR A 613 -7.05 25.25 12.76
CA THR A 613 -5.77 25.08 12.06
C THR A 613 -5.11 26.43 11.80
N PRO A 614 -3.78 26.53 12.02
CA PRO A 614 -3.01 27.72 11.66
C PRO A 614 -2.73 27.79 10.13
N HIS A 615 -3.16 26.79 9.37
CA HIS A 615 -3.06 26.79 7.91
C HIS A 615 -3.99 27.83 7.26
N VAL A 616 -3.55 28.38 6.13
CA VAL A 616 -4.30 29.42 5.41
C VAL A 616 -5.24 28.75 4.42
N LEU A 617 -6.55 28.87 4.65
CA LEU A 617 -7.56 28.20 3.82
C LEU A 617 -8.27 29.19 2.89
N THR A 618 -7.84 29.26 1.63
CA THR A 618 -8.41 30.19 0.65
C THR A 618 -9.56 29.55 -0.13
N SER A 619 -10.60 30.34 -0.41
CA SER A 619 -11.68 29.91 -1.31
C SER A 619 -11.28 30.10 -2.77
N THR A 620 -11.54 29.10 -3.61
CA THR A 620 -11.42 29.24 -5.07
C THR A 620 -12.80 29.21 -5.72
N HIS A 621 -13.04 30.15 -6.63
CA HIS A 621 -14.26 30.23 -7.45
C HIS A 621 -13.97 29.73 -8.87
N ARG A 622 -13.27 28.60 -9.00
CA ARG A 622 -13.00 28.01 -10.31
C ARG A 622 -14.14 27.09 -10.73
N GLN A 623 -14.69 27.32 -11.92
CA GLN A 623 -15.79 26.53 -12.47
C GLN A 623 -15.47 25.03 -12.60
N ASP A 624 -14.21 24.68 -12.88
CA ASP A 624 -13.80 23.27 -13.01
C ASP A 624 -13.87 22.52 -11.67
N ASN A 625 -13.56 23.20 -10.56
CA ASN A 625 -13.75 22.64 -9.22
C ASN A 625 -15.24 22.46 -8.89
N GLU A 626 -16.10 23.38 -9.31
CA GLU A 626 -17.55 23.23 -9.11
C GLU A 626 -18.08 22.04 -9.90
N ASN A 627 -17.66 21.88 -11.16
CA ASN A 627 -18.04 20.74 -11.99
C ASN A 627 -17.57 19.41 -11.36
N GLU A 628 -16.33 19.36 -10.86
CA GLU A 628 -15.80 18.19 -10.14
C GLU A 628 -16.66 17.83 -8.92
N ARG A 629 -17.04 18.81 -8.11
CA ARG A 629 -17.89 18.59 -6.92
C ARG A 629 -19.28 18.09 -7.29
N VAL A 630 -19.87 18.64 -8.35
CA VAL A 630 -21.18 18.19 -8.86
C VAL A 630 -21.08 16.73 -9.30
N TRP A 631 -20.02 16.37 -10.02
CA TRP A 631 -19.77 14.99 -10.44
C TRP A 631 -19.62 14.04 -9.25
N GLN A 632 -18.75 14.40 -8.28
CA GLN A 632 -18.54 13.62 -7.07
C GLN A 632 -19.84 13.39 -6.28
N ARG A 633 -20.64 14.45 -6.09
CA ARG A 633 -21.93 14.35 -5.40
C ARG A 633 -22.91 13.44 -6.15
N ALA A 634 -23.01 13.59 -7.47
CA ALA A 634 -23.90 12.76 -8.29
C ALA A 634 -23.50 11.27 -8.23
N MET A 635 -22.19 10.99 -8.26
CA MET A 635 -21.68 9.62 -8.13
C MET A 635 -21.93 9.03 -6.74
N MET A 636 -21.74 9.80 -5.66
CA MET A 636 -22.07 9.34 -4.31
C MET A 636 -23.57 9.07 -4.13
N GLN A 637 -24.43 9.93 -4.68
CA GLN A 637 -25.88 9.72 -4.68
C GLN A 637 -26.26 8.47 -5.47
N LEU A 638 -25.61 8.22 -6.61
CA LEU A 638 -25.80 7.00 -7.39
C LEU A 638 -25.35 5.75 -6.62
N GLY A 639 -24.23 5.82 -5.90
CA GLY A 639 -23.75 4.75 -5.02
C GLY A 639 -24.76 4.45 -3.90
N ALA A 640 -25.26 5.48 -3.22
CA ALA A 640 -26.29 5.34 -2.19
C ALA A 640 -27.59 4.73 -2.75
N ALA A 641 -28.05 5.19 -3.93
CA ALA A 641 -29.20 4.63 -4.63
C ALA A 641 -28.99 3.16 -5.07
N SER A 642 -27.74 2.74 -5.19
CA SER A 642 -27.34 1.36 -5.50
C SER A 642 -27.05 0.53 -4.24
N ASN A 643 -27.43 1.01 -3.05
CA ASN A 643 -27.18 0.37 -1.75
C ASN A 643 -25.70 0.09 -1.45
N LEU A 644 -24.79 0.92 -1.98
CA LEU A 644 -23.36 0.83 -1.68
C LEU A 644 -23.04 1.55 -0.36
N THR A 645 -22.06 1.04 0.36
CA THR A 645 -21.42 1.78 1.45
C THR A 645 -20.69 3.01 0.89
N VAL A 646 -20.35 3.98 1.75
CA VAL A 646 -19.55 5.15 1.33
C VAL A 646 -18.22 4.71 0.72
N SER A 647 -17.51 3.77 1.36
CA SER A 647 -16.25 3.23 0.86
C SER A 647 -16.39 2.50 -0.47
N ASP A 648 -17.49 1.76 -0.67
CA ASP A 648 -17.76 1.09 -1.95
C ASP A 648 -18.08 2.11 -3.04
N ALA A 649 -18.90 3.12 -2.75
CA ALA A 649 -19.22 4.18 -3.70
C ALA A 649 -17.98 4.95 -4.16
N GLU A 650 -17.04 5.23 -3.25
CA GLU A 650 -15.76 5.86 -3.57
C GLU A 650 -14.88 4.97 -4.45
N LEU A 651 -14.86 3.66 -4.20
CA LEU A 651 -14.16 2.71 -5.06
C LEU A 651 -14.79 2.66 -6.47
N GLU A 652 -16.12 2.68 -6.56
CA GLU A 652 -16.81 2.73 -7.85
C GLU A 652 -16.55 4.05 -8.59
N MET A 653 -16.42 5.18 -7.87
CA MET A 653 -16.00 6.45 -8.45
C MET A 653 -14.58 6.39 -9.02
N GLU A 654 -13.65 5.79 -8.29
CA GLU A 654 -12.26 5.61 -8.73
C GLU A 654 -12.23 4.79 -10.04
N LYS A 655 -12.96 3.68 -10.12
CA LYS A 655 -13.10 2.87 -11.35
C LYS A 655 -13.64 3.67 -12.54
N VAL A 656 -14.74 4.39 -12.32
CA VAL A 656 -15.38 5.21 -13.36
C VAL A 656 -14.41 6.28 -13.87
N GLN A 657 -13.62 6.86 -12.96
CA GLN A 657 -12.63 7.85 -13.34
C GLN A 657 -11.43 7.23 -14.07
N THR A 658 -10.96 6.05 -13.69
CA THR A 658 -9.94 5.30 -14.44
C THR A 658 -10.38 5.08 -15.89
N LEU A 659 -11.65 4.68 -16.10
CA LEU A 659 -12.21 4.56 -17.44
C LEU A 659 -12.34 5.91 -18.16
N LEU A 660 -12.67 6.99 -17.46
CA LEU A 660 -12.66 8.34 -18.04
C LEU A 660 -11.26 8.71 -18.58
N TYR A 661 -10.20 8.44 -17.81
CA TYR A 661 -8.83 8.68 -18.26
C TYR A 661 -8.43 7.83 -19.46
N GLU A 662 -8.73 6.53 -19.40
CA GLU A 662 -8.44 5.65 -20.52
C GLU A 662 -9.24 6.06 -21.75
N ASN A 663 -10.53 6.34 -21.64
CA ASN A 663 -11.39 6.42 -22.81
C ASN A 663 -11.58 7.83 -23.39
N CYS A 664 -11.34 8.89 -22.62
CA CYS A 664 -11.66 10.26 -23.02
C CYS A 664 -10.45 11.17 -23.21
N PHE A 665 -9.29 10.83 -22.64
CA PHE A 665 -8.11 11.70 -22.67
C PHE A 665 -6.96 11.09 -23.49
N PRO A 666 -6.00 11.93 -23.95
CA PRO A 666 -4.91 11.46 -24.80
C PRO A 666 -4.06 10.36 -24.14
N GLY A 667 -3.72 9.35 -24.92
CA GLY A 667 -2.86 8.24 -24.50
C GLY A 667 -3.65 7.05 -23.98
N THR A 668 -2.97 6.22 -23.20
CA THR A 668 -3.53 5.08 -22.47
C THR A 668 -2.79 4.97 -21.15
N ILE A 669 -3.44 4.43 -20.13
CA ILE A 669 -2.80 4.22 -18.83
C ILE A 669 -1.66 3.21 -19.00
N GLN A 670 -0.45 3.61 -18.59
CA GLN A 670 0.76 2.81 -18.70
C GLN A 670 1.26 2.37 -17.31
N ASP A 671 2.02 1.28 -17.29
CA ASP A 671 2.75 0.88 -16.10
C ASP A 671 3.91 1.86 -15.82
N PHE A 672 4.52 1.72 -14.65
CA PHE A 672 5.78 2.35 -14.34
C PHE A 672 6.91 1.88 -15.26
N ASP A 673 7.85 2.77 -15.56
CA ASP A 673 9.06 2.48 -16.31
C ASP A 673 9.81 1.28 -15.66
N PRO A 674 10.22 0.25 -16.42
CA PRO A 674 10.87 -0.93 -15.85
C PRO A 674 12.12 -0.64 -15.02
N LYS A 675 12.90 0.40 -15.37
CA LYS A 675 14.06 0.81 -14.58
C LYS A 675 13.64 1.49 -13.28
N PHE A 676 12.59 2.30 -13.31
CA PHE A 676 12.02 2.90 -12.12
C PHE A 676 11.45 1.83 -11.17
N LYS A 677 10.73 0.84 -11.71
CA LYS A 677 10.25 -0.31 -10.93
C LYS A 677 11.39 -1.05 -10.24
N LYS A 678 12.48 -1.30 -10.96
CA LYS A 678 13.69 -1.93 -10.39
C LYS A 678 14.31 -1.10 -9.27
N LEU A 679 14.39 0.23 -9.45
CA LEU A 679 14.90 1.12 -8.42
C LEU A 679 14.05 1.07 -7.14
N MET A 680 12.73 1.05 -7.30
CA MET A 680 11.77 1.06 -6.21
C MET A 680 11.45 -0.34 -5.66
N GLY A 681 12.09 -1.42 -6.15
CA GLY A 681 11.79 -2.79 -5.71
C GLY A 681 10.37 -3.27 -6.05
N MET A 682 9.80 -2.74 -7.13
CA MET A 682 8.42 -2.98 -7.59
C MET A 682 8.36 -3.79 -8.89
N GLU A 683 9.41 -4.56 -9.25
CA GLU A 683 9.50 -5.24 -10.55
C GLU A 683 8.29 -6.16 -10.84
N ASN A 684 7.72 -6.74 -9.80
CA ASN A 684 6.59 -7.68 -9.87
C ASN A 684 5.22 -7.01 -9.63
N MET A 685 5.17 -5.69 -9.46
CA MET A 685 3.94 -4.93 -9.20
C MET A 685 3.62 -4.06 -10.39
N LYS A 686 2.34 -3.82 -10.69
CA LYS A 686 1.93 -2.81 -11.69
C LYS A 686 1.61 -1.49 -10.97
N SER A 687 1.52 -0.39 -11.70
CA SER A 687 0.92 0.84 -11.17
C SER A 687 -0.54 0.59 -10.78
N HIS A 688 -1.01 1.25 -9.72
CA HIS A 688 -2.39 1.10 -9.23
C HIS A 688 -3.41 1.38 -10.33
N ASP A 689 -3.22 2.46 -11.08
CA ASP A 689 -4.10 2.85 -12.18
C ASP A 689 -4.20 1.77 -13.27
N LEU A 690 -3.08 1.13 -13.63
CA LEU A 690 -3.07 0.05 -14.62
C LEU A 690 -3.74 -1.22 -14.08
N MET A 691 -3.48 -1.58 -12.82
CA MET A 691 -4.12 -2.73 -12.16
C MET A 691 -5.63 -2.55 -12.13
N LEU A 692 -6.09 -1.35 -11.78
CA LEU A 692 -7.50 -1.03 -11.72
C LEU A 692 -8.12 -1.11 -13.12
N LEU A 693 -7.49 -0.51 -14.14
CA LEU A 693 -7.96 -0.57 -15.53
C LEU A 693 -8.12 -2.01 -16.03
N GLU A 694 -7.08 -2.83 -15.91
CA GLU A 694 -7.10 -4.22 -16.38
C GLU A 694 -8.13 -5.07 -15.64
N SER A 695 -8.30 -4.83 -14.33
CA SER A 695 -9.31 -5.53 -13.53
C SER A 695 -10.74 -5.20 -13.97
N ILE A 696 -10.99 -3.96 -14.41
CA ILE A 696 -12.29 -3.56 -14.97
C ILE A 696 -12.49 -4.21 -16.34
N GLN A 697 -11.49 -4.13 -17.23
CA GLN A 697 -11.58 -4.63 -18.61
C GLN A 697 -11.70 -6.15 -18.69
N SER A 698 -11.04 -6.88 -17.80
CA SER A 698 -11.16 -8.34 -17.71
C SER A 698 -12.47 -8.82 -17.08
N GLY A 699 -13.23 -7.92 -16.46
CA GLY A 699 -14.43 -8.27 -15.69
C GLY A 699 -14.13 -8.84 -14.31
N ALA A 700 -12.86 -8.86 -13.86
CA ALA A 700 -12.48 -9.30 -12.51
C ALA A 700 -12.98 -8.33 -11.42
N ASN A 701 -13.06 -7.04 -11.74
CA ASN A 701 -13.53 -5.99 -10.85
C ASN A 701 -14.51 -5.05 -11.58
N PRO A 702 -15.71 -5.53 -11.93
CA PRO A 702 -16.65 -4.74 -12.73
C PRO A 702 -17.16 -3.53 -11.94
N ILE A 703 -17.60 -2.50 -12.67
CA ILE A 703 -18.31 -1.37 -12.08
C ILE A 703 -19.71 -1.83 -11.68
N LYS A 704 -20.07 -1.64 -10.41
CA LYS A 704 -21.36 -2.07 -9.83
C LYS A 704 -22.47 -1.05 -10.04
N LEU A 705 -22.13 0.18 -10.45
CA LEU A 705 -23.09 1.24 -10.72
C LEU A 705 -23.81 1.00 -12.07
N PRO A 706 -25.10 1.36 -12.20
CA PRO A 706 -25.83 1.21 -13.46
C PRO A 706 -25.16 1.97 -14.61
N LEU A 707 -24.87 1.26 -15.71
CA LEU A 707 -24.09 1.78 -16.85
C LEU A 707 -24.68 3.07 -17.43
N ASP A 708 -25.99 3.09 -17.65
CA ASP A 708 -26.70 4.26 -18.21
C ASP A 708 -26.64 5.49 -17.31
N LYS A 709 -26.52 5.31 -15.99
CA LYS A 709 -26.52 6.40 -15.01
C LYS A 709 -25.15 7.04 -14.87
N TRP A 710 -24.10 6.26 -14.62
CA TRP A 710 -22.77 6.84 -14.40
C TRP A 710 -22.20 7.43 -15.71
N THR A 711 -22.49 6.81 -16.86
CA THR A 711 -22.06 7.36 -18.17
C THR A 711 -22.77 8.68 -18.48
N ALA A 712 -24.04 8.84 -18.10
CA ALA A 712 -24.76 10.11 -18.24
C ALA A 712 -24.18 11.22 -17.33
N ILE A 713 -23.78 10.88 -16.11
CA ILE A 713 -23.10 11.82 -15.19
C ILE A 713 -21.76 12.28 -15.78
N ASN A 714 -20.98 11.34 -16.35
CA ASN A 714 -19.74 11.66 -17.04
C ASN A 714 -19.97 12.55 -18.28
N GLU A 715 -20.93 12.19 -19.14
CA GLU A 715 -21.27 12.94 -20.34
C GLU A 715 -21.69 14.38 -20.02
N GLN A 716 -22.48 14.56 -18.96
CA GLN A 716 -22.91 15.88 -18.51
C GLN A 716 -21.75 16.74 -17.98
N THR A 717 -20.76 16.12 -17.33
CA THR A 717 -19.67 16.84 -16.64
C THR A 717 -18.45 17.06 -17.54
N TYR A 718 -18.07 16.04 -18.30
CA TYR A 718 -16.82 16.01 -19.07
C TYR A 718 -17.03 15.94 -20.58
N HIS A 719 -18.29 15.93 -21.05
CA HIS A 719 -18.64 15.76 -22.47
C HIS A 719 -18.04 14.48 -23.08
N CYS A 720 -17.93 13.45 -22.24
CA CYS A 720 -17.51 12.12 -22.64
C CYS A 720 -18.09 11.10 -21.66
N ARG A 721 -18.68 10.02 -22.18
CA ARG A 721 -19.29 8.96 -21.37
C ARG A 721 -18.27 8.19 -20.52
N GLY A 722 -17.07 7.96 -21.06
CA GLY A 722 -15.99 7.22 -20.39
C GLY A 722 -16.09 5.69 -20.46
N ASP A 723 -17.20 5.09 -20.92
CA ASP A 723 -17.31 3.63 -21.09
C ASP A 723 -16.70 3.12 -22.41
N VAL A 724 -16.61 3.98 -23.42
CA VAL A 724 -16.11 3.64 -24.76
C VAL A 724 -15.00 4.61 -25.15
N LYS A 725 -13.89 4.08 -25.65
CA LYS A 725 -12.77 4.88 -26.17
C LYS A 725 -13.27 5.80 -27.29
N VAL A 726 -13.11 7.10 -27.10
CA VAL A 726 -13.39 8.09 -28.13
C VAL A 726 -12.22 8.08 -29.11
N SER A 727 -12.49 7.74 -30.37
CA SER A 727 -11.49 7.88 -31.43
C SER A 727 -11.18 9.37 -31.63
N PRO A 728 -9.89 9.76 -31.78
CA PRO A 728 -9.47 11.16 -31.93
C PRO A 728 -10.18 11.95 -33.03
#